data_AF-A0A067FGV7-F1
#
_entry.id   AF-A0A067FGV7-F1
#
_cell.length_a   1.000
_cell.length_b   1.000
_cell.length_c   1.000
_cell.angle_alpha   90.00
_cell.angle_beta   90.00
_cell.angle_gamma   90.00
#
_symmetry.space_group_name_H-M   'P 1'
#
loop_
_entity.id
_entity.type
_entity.pdbx_description
1 polymer ?
#
loop_
_entity_poly.entity_id
_entity_poly.type
_entity_poly.pdbx_seq_one_letter_code
_entity_poly.pdbx_strand_id
1 'polypeptide(L)'
;VELPGCKGIWTVYHKSSRGHNADSSRMAAYDDEYHAYLIISLEARTMVLETADLLTEVTESVDYFVQGRTIAAGNLFGRRRVIQVFERGARILDGSYMTQDLSFGPSNSESGSGSENSTVLSVSIADPYVLLGMSDGSIRLLVGDPSTCTVSVQTPAAIESSKKPVSSCTLYHDKGPEPWLRKTSTDAWLSTGVGEAIDGADGGPLDQGDIYSVVCYESGALEIFDVPNFNCVFTVDKFVSGRTHIVDTYMREALKDSETEINSSSEEGTGQGRKENIHSMKVVELAMQRWSAHHSRPFLFAILTDGTILCYQAYLFEGPENTSKSDDPVSTSRSLSVSNVSASRLRNLRFSRTPLDAYTREETPHGAPCQRITIFKNISGHQGFFLSGSRPCWCMVFRERLRVHPQLCDGSIVAFTVLHNVNCNHGFIYVTSQGILKICQLPSGSTYDNYWPVQKVIPLKATPHQITYFAEKNLYPLIVSVPVLKPLNQVLSLLIDQEVGHQIDNHNLSSVDLHRTYTVEEYEVRILEPDRAGGPWQTRATIPMQSSENALTVRVVTLFNTTTKENETLLAIGTAYVQGEDVAARGRVLLFSTGRNADNPQNLVLSGSYGPLFSSVQIDFASHFFAICSNSFVFVFLFSFLRSLFIIGNV
;
A
#
# COMPACT_ATOMS: atom_id res chain seq x y z
N VAL A 1 12.70 -17.95 -10.20
CA VAL A 1 12.84 -19.41 -10.00
C VAL A 1 11.50 -20.06 -10.26
N GLU A 2 11.44 -21.19 -10.96
CA GLU A 2 10.18 -21.91 -11.18
C GLU A 2 9.86 -22.80 -9.97
N LEU A 3 8.66 -22.63 -9.42
CA LEU A 3 8.09 -23.32 -8.27
C LEU A 3 6.62 -23.67 -8.58
N PRO A 4 6.38 -24.67 -9.43
CA PRO A 4 5.03 -25.09 -9.77
C PRO A 4 4.30 -25.62 -8.53
N GLY A 5 3.02 -25.28 -8.39
CA GLY A 5 2.16 -25.80 -7.31
C GLY A 5 2.43 -25.19 -5.93
N CYS A 6 3.11 -24.04 -5.84
CA CYS A 6 3.23 -23.30 -4.58
C CYS A 6 1.85 -22.86 -4.06
N LYS A 7 1.61 -23.07 -2.76
CA LYS A 7 0.38 -22.69 -2.06
C LYS A 7 0.60 -21.66 -0.96
N GLY A 8 1.83 -21.44 -0.52
CA GLY A 8 2.15 -20.50 0.56
C GLY A 8 3.65 -20.37 0.77
N ILE A 9 4.09 -19.21 1.26
CA ILE A 9 5.48 -18.92 1.58
C ILE A 9 5.55 -18.11 2.88
N TRP A 10 6.56 -18.38 3.71
CA TRP A 10 6.80 -17.67 4.97
C TRP A 10 8.29 -17.49 5.19
N THR A 11 8.66 -16.35 5.75
CA THR A 11 10.02 -16.11 6.23
C THR A 11 10.01 -16.10 7.75
N VAL A 12 11.06 -16.65 8.34
CA VAL A 12 11.18 -16.74 9.81
C VAL A 12 12.57 -16.32 10.25
N TYR A 13 12.62 -15.74 11.45
CA TYR A 13 13.86 -15.39 12.13
C TYR A 13 14.35 -16.57 12.97
N HIS A 14 15.64 -16.59 13.29
CA HIS A 14 16.20 -17.49 14.28
C HIS A 14 17.28 -16.77 15.09
N LYS A 15 17.04 -16.59 16.39
CA LYS A 15 18.06 -16.10 17.31
C LYS A 15 18.80 -17.28 17.92
N SER A 16 20.04 -17.51 17.48
CA SER A 16 20.92 -18.52 18.08
C SER A 16 21.33 -18.09 19.49
N SER A 17 21.02 -18.91 20.48
CA SER A 17 21.41 -18.73 21.90
C SER A 17 22.94 -18.71 22.11
N ARG A 18 23.74 -19.06 21.10
CA ARG A 18 25.21 -19.21 21.18
C ARG A 18 26.00 -17.94 20.81
N GLY A 19 25.35 -16.86 20.41
CA GLY A 19 25.99 -15.65 19.85
C GLY A 19 26.27 -14.49 20.81
N HIS A 20 26.23 -14.69 22.14
CA HIS A 20 26.30 -13.58 23.11
C HIS A 20 27.71 -12.98 23.35
N ASN A 21 28.64 -13.11 22.39
CA ASN A 21 30.03 -12.62 22.52
C ASN A 21 30.51 -11.76 21.34
N ALA A 22 29.61 -11.06 20.64
CA ALA A 22 29.98 -10.00 19.70
C ALA A 22 29.34 -8.68 20.14
N ASP A 23 30.18 -7.80 20.69
CA ASP A 23 29.98 -6.36 20.93
C ASP A 23 28.60 -5.88 21.38
N SER A 24 28.43 -5.69 22.70
CA SER A 24 27.28 -5.01 23.32
C SER A 24 27.15 -3.51 22.97
N SER A 25 27.89 -3.01 21.97
CA SER A 25 27.91 -1.59 21.59
C SER A 25 27.00 -1.24 20.41
N ARG A 26 26.34 -2.22 19.77
CA ARG A 26 25.32 -1.98 18.74
C ARG A 26 24.16 -2.96 18.90
N MET A 27 23.20 -2.63 19.76
CA MET A 27 21.86 -3.21 19.64
C MET A 27 21.31 -2.79 18.27
N ALA A 28 21.49 -3.63 17.24
CA ALA A 28 20.75 -3.46 16.00
C ALA A 28 19.26 -3.39 16.37
N ALA A 29 18.54 -2.43 15.81
CA ALA A 29 17.11 -2.31 16.04
C ALA A 29 16.45 -3.66 15.69
N TYR A 30 15.44 -4.08 16.45
CA TYR A 30 14.73 -5.36 16.24
C TYR A 30 14.25 -5.57 14.79
N ASP A 31 14.10 -4.50 14.01
CA ASP A 31 13.67 -4.53 12.61
C ASP A 31 14.79 -4.67 11.58
N ASP A 32 16.06 -4.73 12.00
CA ASP A 32 17.25 -4.80 11.13
C ASP A 32 17.93 -6.20 11.17
N GLU A 33 17.30 -7.17 11.82
CA GLU A 33 17.74 -8.56 11.78
C GLU A 33 17.37 -9.20 10.43
N TYR A 34 18.27 -10.00 9.86
CA TYR A 34 17.97 -10.79 8.67
C TYR A 34 17.09 -11.99 9.00
N HIS A 35 16.27 -12.41 8.05
CA HIS A 35 15.56 -13.69 8.17
C HIS A 35 16.59 -14.83 8.12
N ALA A 36 16.25 -15.98 8.71
CA ALA A 36 17.11 -17.16 8.75
C ALA A 36 16.65 -18.26 7.79
N TYR A 37 15.32 -18.45 7.66
CA TYR A 37 14.75 -19.46 6.77
C TYR A 37 13.58 -18.92 5.95
N LEU A 38 13.44 -19.45 4.75
CA LEU A 38 12.29 -19.30 3.85
C LEU A 38 11.62 -20.67 3.71
N ILE A 39 10.36 -20.76 4.11
CA ILE A 39 9.55 -21.96 4.09
C ILE A 39 8.55 -21.85 2.94
N ILE A 40 8.57 -22.81 2.03
CA ILE A 40 7.75 -22.82 0.82
C ILE A 40 6.85 -24.05 0.87
N SER A 41 5.55 -23.84 1.02
CA SER A 41 4.57 -24.92 0.90
C SER A 41 4.21 -25.14 -0.56
N LEU A 42 4.43 -26.36 -1.03
CA LEU A 42 3.90 -26.88 -2.28
C LEU A 42 2.65 -27.72 -1.99
N GLU A 43 2.00 -28.25 -3.03
CA GLU A 43 0.76 -29.03 -2.90
C GLU A 43 0.93 -30.34 -2.13
N ALA A 44 2.06 -31.04 -2.31
CA ALA A 44 2.33 -32.35 -1.70
C ALA A 44 3.52 -32.37 -0.74
N ARG A 45 4.30 -31.28 -0.65
CA ARG A 45 5.51 -31.22 0.18
C ARG A 45 5.81 -29.80 0.64
N THR A 46 6.71 -29.66 1.61
CA THR A 46 7.27 -28.37 2.01
C THR A 46 8.77 -28.36 1.70
N MET A 47 9.24 -27.24 1.18
CA MET A 47 10.65 -26.97 0.87
C MET A 47 11.16 -25.88 1.79
N VAL A 48 12.39 -26.02 2.31
CA VAL A 48 12.98 -25.08 3.24
C VAL A 48 14.31 -24.58 2.67
N LEU A 49 14.48 -23.27 2.62
CA LEU A 49 15.70 -22.61 2.19
C LEU A 49 16.29 -21.81 3.34
N GLU A 50 17.60 -21.87 3.49
CA GLU A 50 18.35 -20.99 4.39
C GLU A 50 18.59 -19.65 3.71
N THR A 51 18.37 -18.56 4.43
CA THR A 51 18.50 -17.19 3.93
C THR A 51 19.81 -16.56 4.43
N ALA A 52 20.93 -17.05 3.91
CA ALA A 52 22.26 -16.46 4.11
C ALA A 52 22.61 -15.56 2.90
N ASP A 53 23.90 -15.47 2.53
CA ASP A 53 24.36 -14.77 1.32
C ASP A 53 23.69 -15.30 0.04
N LEU A 54 23.32 -16.57 0.03
CA LEU A 54 22.55 -17.21 -1.05
C LEU A 54 21.35 -17.93 -0.45
N LEU A 55 20.29 -18.06 -1.25
CA LEU A 55 19.16 -18.92 -0.90
C LEU A 55 19.51 -20.37 -1.25
N THR A 56 19.85 -21.16 -0.24
CA THR A 56 20.24 -22.57 -0.39
C THR A 56 19.15 -23.48 0.13
N GLU A 57 18.78 -24.51 -0.65
CA GLU A 57 17.83 -25.51 -0.19
C GLU A 57 18.45 -26.40 0.89
N VAL A 58 17.80 -26.49 2.04
CA VAL A 58 18.22 -27.27 3.22
C VAL A 58 17.15 -28.27 3.65
N THR A 59 16.17 -28.56 2.78
CA THR A 59 15.01 -29.42 3.05
C THR A 59 15.38 -30.78 3.68
N GLU A 60 16.50 -31.37 3.30
CA GLU A 60 16.94 -32.69 3.77
C GLU A 60 17.70 -32.66 5.11
N SER A 61 18.20 -31.49 5.53
CA SER A 61 19.05 -31.34 6.73
C SER A 61 18.33 -30.70 7.91
N VAL A 62 17.03 -30.46 7.79
CA VAL A 62 16.21 -29.79 8.81
C VAL A 62 15.06 -30.67 9.27
N ASP A 63 14.65 -30.52 10.53
CA ASP A 63 13.58 -31.32 11.13
C ASP A 63 12.17 -30.75 10.88
N TYR A 64 12.03 -29.81 9.92
CA TYR A 64 10.72 -29.32 9.49
C TYR A 64 9.88 -30.47 8.92
N PHE A 65 8.56 -30.33 9.01
CA PHE A 65 7.65 -31.25 8.35
C PHE A 65 7.66 -31.00 6.84
N VAL A 66 8.36 -31.87 6.10
CA VAL A 66 8.55 -31.73 4.64
C VAL A 66 7.64 -32.64 3.80
N GLN A 67 7.03 -33.67 4.41
CA GLN A 67 6.25 -34.70 3.72
C GLN A 67 4.83 -34.26 3.30
N GLY A 68 4.45 -33.01 3.62
CA GLY A 68 3.13 -32.50 3.27
C GLY A 68 3.10 -30.97 3.25
N ARG A 69 1.89 -30.44 3.08
CA ARG A 69 1.62 -29.01 2.98
C ARG A 69 1.77 -28.32 4.34
N THR A 70 2.45 -27.18 4.36
CA THR A 70 2.46 -26.25 5.48
C THR A 70 1.31 -25.25 5.32
N ILE A 71 0.55 -25.03 6.39
CA ILE A 71 -0.57 -24.09 6.40
C ILE A 71 -0.09 -22.70 6.84
N ALA A 72 0.78 -22.65 7.85
CA ALA A 72 1.41 -21.42 8.30
C ALA A 72 2.74 -21.72 8.98
N ALA A 73 3.66 -20.76 8.90
CA ALA A 73 4.87 -20.76 9.72
C ALA A 73 5.15 -19.35 10.24
N GLY A 74 5.77 -19.27 11.41
CA GLY A 74 6.07 -18.00 12.06
C GLY A 74 6.97 -18.15 13.27
N ASN A 75 7.21 -17.04 13.96
CA ASN A 75 8.08 -17.01 15.13
C ASN A 75 7.28 -16.98 16.43
N LEU A 76 7.84 -17.65 17.45
CA LEU A 76 7.37 -17.62 18.84
C LEU A 76 8.53 -17.27 19.78
N PHE A 77 8.17 -16.85 21.00
CA PHE A 77 9.04 -16.57 22.12
C PHE A 77 10.12 -15.52 21.81
N GLY A 78 9.75 -14.44 21.11
CA GLY A 78 10.67 -13.38 20.74
C GLY A 78 11.71 -13.80 19.69
N ARG A 79 11.29 -14.62 18.70
CA ARG A 79 12.15 -15.20 17.64
C ARG A 79 13.13 -16.29 18.11
N ARG A 80 12.95 -16.82 19.32
CA ARG A 80 13.74 -17.96 19.83
C ARG A 80 13.30 -19.30 19.25
N ARG A 81 12.04 -19.41 18.81
CA ARG A 81 11.51 -20.61 18.15
C ARG A 81 10.79 -20.26 16.86
N VAL A 82 10.74 -21.24 15.98
CA VAL A 82 9.88 -21.27 14.80
C VAL A 82 8.75 -22.24 15.08
N ILE A 83 7.52 -21.86 14.76
CA ILE A 83 6.39 -22.79 14.69
C ILE A 83 6.06 -23.05 13.22
N GLN A 84 5.89 -24.31 12.87
CA GLN A 84 5.35 -24.76 11.59
C GLN A 84 4.06 -25.54 11.84
N VAL A 85 2.96 -25.10 11.26
CA VAL A 85 1.65 -25.75 11.37
C VAL A 85 1.30 -26.43 10.04
N PHE A 86 0.91 -27.69 10.09
CA PHE A 86 0.47 -28.51 8.96
C PHE A 86 -0.91 -29.13 9.27
N GLU A 87 -1.52 -29.80 8.30
CA GLU A 87 -2.94 -30.19 8.35
C GLU A 87 -3.36 -30.97 9.60
N ARG A 88 -2.45 -31.77 10.17
CA ARG A 88 -2.73 -32.68 11.31
C ARG A 88 -1.86 -32.44 12.54
N GLY A 89 -1.07 -31.38 12.56
CA GLY A 89 -0.14 -31.13 13.66
C GLY A 89 0.67 -29.84 13.54
N ALA A 90 1.57 -29.62 14.50
CA ALA A 90 2.50 -28.52 14.48
C ALA A 90 3.86 -28.94 15.07
N ARG A 91 4.94 -28.38 14.53
CA ARG A 91 6.30 -28.55 15.06
C ARG A 91 6.83 -27.23 15.60
N ILE A 92 7.51 -27.30 16.74
CA ILE A 92 8.26 -26.19 17.33
C ILE A 92 9.74 -26.45 17.12
N LEU A 93 10.45 -25.53 16.50
CA LEU A 93 11.83 -25.70 16.08
C LEU A 93 12.75 -24.63 16.70
N ASP A 94 13.97 -25.03 17.05
CA ASP A 94 15.11 -24.17 17.33
C ASP A 94 16.03 -24.17 16.11
N GLY A 95 15.78 -23.24 15.19
CA GLY A 95 16.47 -23.16 13.91
C GLY A 95 16.08 -24.34 13.02
N SER A 96 17.01 -25.27 12.81
CA SER A 96 16.80 -26.51 12.05
C SER A 96 16.32 -27.68 12.91
N TYR A 97 16.46 -27.62 14.24
CA TYR A 97 16.21 -28.76 15.14
C TYR A 97 14.79 -28.72 15.71
N MET A 98 14.07 -29.83 15.64
CA MET A 98 12.75 -29.93 16.25
C MET A 98 12.86 -30.11 17.77
N THR A 99 12.15 -29.26 18.51
CA THR A 99 12.09 -29.31 19.97
C THR A 99 10.79 -29.92 20.50
N GLN A 100 9.70 -29.80 19.73
CA GLN A 100 8.41 -30.36 20.10
C GLN A 100 7.60 -30.71 18.85
N ASP A 101 6.87 -31.81 18.92
CA ASP A 101 5.89 -32.24 17.91
C ASP A 101 4.50 -32.34 18.56
N LEU A 102 3.52 -31.70 17.94
CA LEU A 102 2.14 -31.61 18.42
C LEU A 102 1.22 -32.28 17.41
N SER A 103 0.47 -33.27 17.84
CA SER A 103 -0.53 -33.95 17.00
C SER A 103 -1.94 -33.45 17.33
N PHE A 104 -2.72 -33.10 16.31
CA PHE A 104 -4.10 -32.61 16.45
C PHE A 104 -5.13 -33.72 16.21
N GLY A 105 -4.87 -34.93 16.73
CA GLY A 105 -5.71 -36.12 16.52
C GLY A 105 -7.20 -35.95 16.84
N PRO A 106 -8.03 -36.97 16.52
CA PRO A 106 -9.47 -36.92 16.75
C PRO A 106 -9.73 -36.64 18.23
N SER A 107 -10.68 -35.74 18.51
CA SER A 107 -11.13 -35.50 19.88
C SER A 107 -11.64 -36.82 20.43
N ASN A 108 -11.09 -37.30 21.56
CA ASN A 108 -11.55 -38.48 22.28
C ASN A 108 -12.93 -38.25 22.92
N SER A 109 -13.95 -37.96 22.12
CA SER A 109 -15.35 -38.06 22.51
C SER A 109 -15.83 -39.44 22.07
N GLU A 110 -15.90 -40.38 23.02
CA GLU A 110 -16.57 -41.67 22.87
C GLU A 110 -18.09 -41.46 22.66
N SER A 111 -18.47 -41.00 21.47
CA SER A 111 -19.85 -41.03 21.02
C SER A 111 -19.85 -40.99 19.50
N GLY A 112 -20.27 -42.10 18.90
CA GLY A 112 -20.15 -42.39 17.48
C GLY A 112 -20.81 -41.37 16.54
N SER A 113 -20.28 -41.39 15.32
CA SER A 113 -20.71 -40.67 14.11
C SER A 113 -20.25 -39.20 13.98
N GLY A 114 -18.96 -39.03 13.65
CA GLY A 114 -18.54 -38.02 12.68
C GLY A 114 -17.52 -36.97 13.15
N SER A 115 -16.23 -37.30 13.25
CA SER A 115 -15.13 -36.35 12.95
C SER A 115 -13.74 -37.00 12.85
N GLU A 116 -13.61 -38.22 12.33
CA GLU A 116 -12.30 -38.91 12.21
C GLU A 116 -11.26 -38.21 11.28
N ASN A 117 -11.60 -37.07 10.67
CA ASN A 117 -10.78 -36.37 9.69
C ASN A 117 -10.76 -34.83 9.85
N SER A 118 -10.87 -34.28 11.06
CA SER A 118 -10.71 -32.83 11.23
C SER A 118 -9.28 -32.39 10.95
N THR A 119 -9.10 -31.40 10.07
CA THR A 119 -7.80 -30.80 9.74
C THR A 119 -7.80 -29.31 10.05
N VAL A 120 -6.60 -28.74 10.16
CA VAL A 120 -6.44 -27.29 10.29
C VAL A 120 -6.76 -26.63 8.94
N LEU A 121 -7.61 -25.59 8.97
CA LEU A 121 -7.95 -24.76 7.79
C LEU A 121 -7.25 -23.41 7.79
N SER A 122 -7.13 -22.78 8.96
CA SER A 122 -6.54 -21.45 9.10
C SER A 122 -5.73 -21.33 10.39
N VAL A 123 -4.74 -20.45 10.38
CA VAL A 123 -3.83 -20.24 11.51
C VAL A 123 -3.56 -18.76 11.67
N SER A 124 -3.62 -18.27 12.90
CA SER A 124 -3.19 -16.91 13.26
C SER A 124 -2.17 -16.99 14.39
N ILE A 125 -1.02 -16.34 14.22
CA ILE A 125 0.11 -16.40 15.15
C ILE A 125 0.27 -15.04 15.81
N ALA A 126 0.15 -15.00 17.15
CA ALA A 126 0.45 -13.82 17.96
C ALA A 126 1.20 -14.27 19.22
N ASP A 127 2.53 -14.19 19.15
CA ASP A 127 3.47 -14.62 20.19
C ASP A 127 3.02 -14.22 21.62
N PRO A 128 2.87 -15.18 22.57
CA PRO A 128 3.21 -16.62 22.51
C PRO A 128 2.06 -17.57 22.13
N TYR A 129 0.97 -17.05 21.56
CA TYR A 129 -0.24 -17.81 21.23
C TYR A 129 -0.38 -18.10 19.74
N VAL A 130 -0.99 -19.23 19.41
CA VAL A 130 -1.35 -19.59 18.04
C VAL A 130 -2.79 -20.11 17.99
N LEU A 131 -3.63 -19.47 17.19
CA LEU A 131 -5.03 -19.82 17.02
C LEU A 131 -5.20 -20.67 15.77
N LEU A 132 -5.87 -21.80 15.92
CA LEU A 132 -6.17 -22.75 14.84
C LEU A 132 -7.67 -22.73 14.57
N GLY A 133 -8.06 -22.48 13.33
CA GLY A 133 -9.41 -22.73 12.83
C GLY A 133 -9.49 -24.10 12.17
N MET A 134 -10.37 -24.97 12.64
CA MET A 134 -10.47 -26.37 12.22
C MET A 134 -11.56 -26.57 11.15
N SER A 135 -11.47 -27.65 10.38
CA SER A 135 -12.43 -27.97 9.30
C SER A 135 -13.83 -28.35 9.78
N ASP A 136 -13.96 -28.74 11.05
CA ASP A 136 -15.25 -29.01 11.70
C ASP A 136 -15.93 -27.73 12.24
N GLY A 137 -15.34 -26.56 12.01
CA GLY A 137 -15.84 -25.27 12.50
C GLY A 137 -15.51 -24.99 13.97
N SER A 138 -14.70 -25.83 14.63
CA SER A 138 -14.14 -25.57 15.95
C SER A 138 -12.85 -24.73 15.88
N ILE A 139 -12.39 -24.27 17.04
CA ILE A 139 -11.08 -23.64 17.16
C ILE A 139 -10.25 -24.29 18.26
N ARG A 140 -8.93 -24.23 18.12
CA ARG A 140 -7.97 -24.65 19.16
C ARG A 140 -6.95 -23.52 19.39
N LEU A 141 -6.53 -23.32 20.64
CA LEU A 141 -5.49 -22.38 21.00
C LEU A 141 -4.23 -23.15 21.41
N LEU A 142 -3.11 -22.85 20.76
CA LEU A 142 -1.80 -23.26 21.22
C LEU A 142 -1.25 -22.17 22.15
N VAL A 143 -0.93 -22.56 23.39
CA VAL A 143 -0.42 -21.66 24.43
C VAL A 143 1.05 -21.96 24.65
N GLY A 144 1.91 -21.01 24.26
CA GLY A 144 3.33 -21.07 24.54
C GLY A 144 3.65 -20.65 25.97
N ASP A 145 4.52 -21.41 26.63
CA ASP A 145 5.17 -21.03 27.89
C ASP A 145 6.52 -20.36 27.58
N PRO A 146 6.65 -19.03 27.81
CA PRO A 146 7.90 -18.31 27.51
C PRO A 146 9.11 -18.77 28.33
N SER A 147 8.89 -19.41 29.48
CA SER A 147 9.96 -19.88 30.36
C SER A 147 10.63 -21.14 29.83
N THR A 148 9.83 -22.12 29.41
CA THR A 148 10.31 -23.40 28.86
C THR A 148 10.45 -23.38 27.33
N CYS A 149 9.89 -22.38 26.65
CA CYS A 149 9.75 -22.33 25.19
C CYS A 149 9.01 -23.55 24.62
N THR A 150 8.07 -24.11 25.38
CA THR A 150 7.20 -25.22 24.97
C THR A 150 5.79 -24.71 24.71
N VAL A 151 5.00 -25.47 23.96
CA VAL A 151 3.64 -25.11 23.55
C VAL A 151 2.67 -26.21 23.97
N SER A 152 1.54 -25.82 24.54
CA SER A 152 0.45 -26.73 24.92
C SER A 152 -0.79 -26.47 24.07
N VAL A 153 -1.62 -27.50 23.85
CA VAL A 153 -2.87 -27.38 23.08
C VAL A 153 -4.03 -27.21 24.06
N GLN A 154 -4.87 -26.20 23.85
CA GLN A 154 -6.07 -25.93 24.64
C GLN A 154 -7.28 -25.79 23.71
N THR A 155 -8.43 -26.31 24.16
CA THR A 155 -9.72 -26.11 23.49
C THR A 155 -10.52 -25.08 24.29
N PRO A 156 -10.88 -23.93 23.71
CA PRO A 156 -11.65 -22.91 24.42
C PRO A 156 -13.07 -23.37 24.76
N ALA A 157 -13.33 -23.63 26.05
CA ALA A 157 -14.62 -24.15 26.52
C ALA A 157 -15.81 -23.24 26.18
N ALA A 158 -15.61 -21.92 26.17
CA ALA A 158 -16.64 -20.94 25.82
C ALA A 158 -17.20 -21.18 24.41
N ILE A 159 -16.34 -21.51 23.44
CA ILE A 159 -16.75 -21.71 22.05
C ILE A 159 -17.33 -23.11 21.85
N GLU A 160 -16.73 -24.12 22.49
CA GLU A 160 -17.24 -25.50 22.47
C GLU A 160 -18.68 -25.58 23.02
N SER A 161 -18.96 -24.86 24.11
CA SER A 161 -20.30 -24.80 24.71
C SER A 161 -21.35 -24.15 23.80
N SER A 162 -20.94 -23.20 22.95
CA SER A 162 -21.84 -22.43 22.10
C SER A 162 -22.40 -23.21 20.91
N LYS A 163 -21.69 -24.26 20.45
CA LYS A 163 -21.99 -25.05 19.24
C LYS A 163 -22.22 -24.22 17.96
N LYS A 164 -21.77 -22.96 17.92
CA LYS A 164 -21.84 -22.11 16.73
C LYS A 164 -20.63 -22.41 15.84
N PRO A 165 -20.81 -22.84 14.57
CA PRO A 165 -19.68 -23.09 13.68
C PRO A 165 -18.95 -21.77 13.34
N VAL A 166 -17.63 -21.77 13.49
CA VAL A 166 -16.76 -20.64 13.16
C VAL A 166 -16.46 -20.64 11.67
N SER A 167 -16.60 -19.48 11.02
CA SER A 167 -16.26 -19.30 9.61
C SER A 167 -14.84 -18.76 9.42
N SER A 168 -14.36 -17.89 10.31
CA SER A 168 -13.01 -17.32 10.27
C SER A 168 -12.62 -16.78 11.64
N CYS A 169 -11.33 -16.82 11.98
CA CYS A 169 -10.82 -16.31 13.24
C CYS A 169 -9.39 -15.78 13.11
N THR A 170 -9.01 -14.83 13.97
CA THR A 170 -7.65 -14.27 13.98
C THR A 170 -7.26 -13.78 15.39
N LEU A 171 -5.96 -13.73 15.67
CA LEU A 171 -5.42 -13.10 16.87
C LEU A 171 -5.03 -11.65 16.59
N TYR A 172 -5.32 -10.79 17.54
CA TYR A 172 -4.89 -9.39 17.57
C TYR A 172 -3.99 -9.15 18.77
N HIS A 173 -2.77 -8.66 18.52
CA HIS A 173 -1.82 -8.28 19.56
C HIS A 173 -1.78 -6.76 19.69
N ASP A 174 -2.32 -6.25 20.79
CA ASP A 174 -2.32 -4.83 21.12
C ASP A 174 -1.03 -4.44 21.86
N LYS A 175 0.07 -4.44 21.10
CA LYS A 175 1.43 -4.18 21.62
C LYS A 175 1.55 -2.79 22.23
N GLY A 176 2.48 -2.59 23.15
CA GLY A 176 2.92 -1.27 23.62
C GLY A 176 2.55 -1.00 25.08
N PRO A 177 3.16 0.04 25.69
CA PRO A 177 3.05 0.31 27.13
C PRO A 177 1.64 0.74 27.56
N GLU A 178 0.82 1.20 26.60
CA GLU A 178 -0.60 1.48 26.80
C GLU A 178 -1.40 0.83 25.67
N PRO A 179 -1.86 -0.42 25.83
CA PRO A 179 -2.72 -1.08 24.86
C PRO A 179 -3.94 -0.22 24.54
N TRP A 180 -4.22 -0.03 23.25
CA TRP A 180 -5.24 0.90 22.80
C TRP A 180 -6.66 0.44 23.19
N LEU A 181 -6.95 -0.86 23.14
CA LEU A 181 -8.25 -1.42 23.51
C LEU A 181 -8.56 -1.26 25.00
N ARG A 182 -7.55 -1.25 25.90
CA ARG A 182 -7.77 -0.97 27.33
C ARG A 182 -8.43 0.39 27.55
N LYS A 183 -8.11 1.39 26.72
CA LYS A 183 -8.72 2.74 26.78
C LYS A 183 -10.22 2.73 26.50
N THR A 184 -10.72 1.69 25.84
CA THR A 184 -12.14 1.51 25.54
C THR A 184 -12.92 0.79 26.65
N SER A 185 -12.22 0.35 27.70
CA SER A 185 -12.83 -0.30 28.86
C SER A 185 -13.43 0.72 29.83
N THR A 186 -14.54 0.38 30.47
CA THR A 186 -15.11 1.16 31.58
C THR A 186 -14.22 1.16 32.83
N ASP A 187 -13.31 0.18 32.97
CA ASP A 187 -12.37 0.08 34.09
C ASP A 187 -11.04 0.84 33.84
N ALA A 188 -10.96 1.62 32.74
CA ALA A 188 -9.74 2.34 32.35
C ALA A 188 -9.25 3.34 33.42
N TRP A 189 -10.13 3.81 34.30
CA TRP A 189 -9.79 4.71 35.41
C TRP A 189 -9.12 3.99 36.60
N LEU A 190 -9.36 2.68 36.79
CA LEU A 190 -8.72 1.89 37.85
C LEU A 190 -7.31 1.41 37.46
N SER A 191 -7.00 1.39 36.17
CA SER A 191 -5.72 0.90 35.64
C SER A 191 -4.71 2.02 35.35
N THR A 192 -5.12 3.29 35.43
CA THR A 192 -4.25 4.47 35.26
C THR A 192 -3.79 5.09 36.60
N GLY A 193 -4.15 4.49 37.74
CA GLY A 193 -3.72 4.90 39.06
C GLY A 193 -2.39 4.25 39.50
N VAL A 194 -1.31 5.01 39.36
CA VAL A 194 -0.03 4.89 40.10
C VAL A 194 0.70 3.54 39.98
N GLY A 195 1.53 3.44 38.96
CA GLY A 195 2.85 2.81 39.07
C GLY A 195 3.90 3.90 38.89
N GLU A 196 4.23 4.65 39.95
CA GLU A 196 5.50 5.38 39.96
C GLU A 196 6.59 4.36 39.63
N ALA A 197 7.45 4.70 38.68
CA ALA A 197 8.65 3.94 38.38
C ALA A 197 9.52 3.92 39.64
N ILE A 198 9.35 2.87 40.45
CA ILE A 198 10.35 2.49 41.43
C ILE A 198 11.51 1.97 40.59
N ASP A 199 12.60 2.72 40.60
CA ASP A 199 13.88 2.39 40.00
C ASP A 199 14.43 1.12 40.67
N GLY A 200 13.89 -0.03 40.26
CA GLY A 200 14.32 -1.35 40.65
C GLY A 200 15.31 -1.85 39.62
N ALA A 201 16.56 -2.02 40.04
CA ALA A 201 17.70 -2.46 39.23
C ALA A 201 17.61 -3.91 38.69
N ASP A 202 16.41 -4.48 38.57
CA ASP A 202 16.16 -5.79 37.97
C ASP A 202 15.17 -5.63 36.79
N GLY A 203 15.66 -5.86 35.57
CA GLY A 203 14.91 -5.76 34.33
C GLY A 203 13.75 -6.76 34.24
N GLY A 204 12.61 -6.41 34.83
CA GLY A 204 11.33 -7.10 34.61
C GLY A 204 10.90 -7.04 33.14
N PRO A 205 10.11 -8.02 32.65
CA PRO A 205 9.72 -8.09 31.24
C PRO A 205 8.90 -6.84 30.89
N LEU A 206 9.34 -6.10 29.87
CA LEU A 206 8.59 -4.99 29.27
C LEU A 206 7.13 -5.45 29.04
N ASP A 207 6.15 -4.66 29.51
CA ASP A 207 4.70 -4.94 29.38
C ASP A 207 4.37 -5.38 27.94
N GLN A 208 4.04 -6.67 27.77
CA GLN A 208 3.95 -7.31 26.45
C GLN A 208 2.65 -6.94 25.71
N GLY A 209 1.77 -6.13 26.29
CA GLY A 209 0.47 -5.76 25.73
C GLY A 209 -0.56 -6.89 25.81
N ASP A 210 -1.81 -6.60 25.43
CA ASP A 210 -2.92 -7.56 25.48
C ASP A 210 -3.09 -8.32 24.17
N ILE A 211 -3.60 -9.56 24.26
CA ILE A 211 -3.93 -10.38 23.10
C ILE A 211 -5.42 -10.70 23.13
N TYR A 212 -6.05 -10.54 21.97
CA TYR A 212 -7.47 -10.79 21.75
C TYR A 212 -7.66 -11.79 20.61
N SER A 213 -8.71 -12.59 20.67
CA SER A 213 -9.15 -13.44 19.56
C SER A 213 -10.41 -12.83 18.96
N VAL A 214 -10.40 -12.57 17.65
CA VAL A 214 -11.58 -12.12 16.91
C VAL A 214 -12.13 -13.32 16.14
N VAL A 215 -13.40 -13.63 16.34
CA VAL A 215 -14.06 -14.81 15.78
C VAL A 215 -15.31 -14.39 15.02
N CYS A 216 -15.43 -14.84 13.78
CA CYS A 216 -16.64 -14.71 12.96
C CYS A 216 -17.31 -16.07 12.83
N TYR A 217 -18.62 -16.10 13.03
CA TYR A 217 -19.44 -17.31 12.91
C TYR A 217 -20.10 -17.40 11.55
N GLU A 218 -20.50 -18.61 11.16
CA GLU A 218 -21.27 -18.83 9.93
C GLU A 218 -22.63 -18.09 9.92
N SER A 219 -23.15 -17.72 11.10
CA SER A 219 -24.36 -16.89 11.23
C SER A 219 -24.15 -15.45 10.77
N GLY A 220 -22.90 -15.02 10.60
CA GLY A 220 -22.51 -13.64 10.30
C GLY A 220 -22.31 -12.76 11.54
N ALA A 221 -22.32 -13.35 12.73
CA ALA A 221 -21.96 -12.67 13.97
C ALA A 221 -20.43 -12.60 14.15
N LEU A 222 -19.95 -11.55 14.80
CA LEU A 222 -18.55 -11.34 15.18
C LEU A 222 -18.45 -11.17 16.70
N GLU A 223 -17.55 -11.91 17.34
CA GLU A 223 -17.26 -11.83 18.77
C GLU A 223 -15.75 -11.61 18.98
N ILE A 224 -15.37 -10.81 19.98
CA ILE A 224 -13.98 -10.61 20.41
C ILE A 224 -13.84 -11.21 21.82
N PHE A 225 -12.78 -11.98 22.03
CA PHE A 225 -12.47 -12.67 23.28
C PHE A 225 -11.10 -12.24 23.82
N ASP A 226 -10.95 -12.20 25.14
CA ASP A 226 -9.62 -12.08 25.78
C ASP A 226 -8.84 -13.40 25.67
N VAL A 227 -7.51 -13.34 25.56
CA VAL A 227 -6.63 -14.52 25.50
C VAL A 227 -5.70 -14.50 26.72
N PRO A 228 -5.53 -15.62 27.44
CA PRO A 228 -5.94 -16.99 27.09
C PRO A 228 -7.31 -17.43 27.59
N ASN A 229 -8.03 -16.61 28.37
CA ASN A 229 -9.23 -17.06 29.08
C ASN A 229 -10.46 -17.30 28.20
N PHE A 230 -10.53 -16.68 27.02
CA PHE A 230 -11.69 -16.72 26.12
C PHE A 230 -13.01 -16.23 26.73
N ASN A 231 -12.95 -15.20 27.56
CA ASN A 231 -14.12 -14.42 27.95
C ASN A 231 -14.51 -13.50 26.79
N CYS A 232 -15.78 -13.55 26.37
CA CYS A 232 -16.31 -12.59 25.39
C CYS A 232 -16.22 -11.18 25.97
N VAL A 233 -15.71 -10.22 25.20
CA VAL A 233 -15.54 -8.81 25.60
C VAL A 233 -16.23 -7.81 24.68
N PHE A 234 -16.65 -8.24 23.49
CA PHE A 234 -17.36 -7.44 22.48
C PHE A 234 -18.11 -8.36 21.50
N THR A 235 -19.31 -7.98 21.07
CA THR A 235 -20.13 -8.80 20.13
C THR A 235 -20.93 -7.97 19.13
N VAL A 236 -21.19 -8.54 17.95
CA VAL A 236 -21.92 -7.92 16.83
C VAL A 236 -22.71 -9.00 16.07
N ASP A 237 -24.04 -8.88 16.00
CA ASP A 237 -24.86 -9.97 15.42
C ASP A 237 -24.82 -10.05 13.89
N LYS A 238 -24.71 -8.91 13.21
CA LYS A 238 -24.85 -8.79 11.74
C LYS A 238 -23.64 -8.12 11.11
N PHE A 239 -22.44 -8.61 11.40
CA PHE A 239 -21.20 -8.03 10.89
C PHE A 239 -21.13 -8.02 9.36
N VAL A 240 -21.61 -9.10 8.74
CA VAL A 240 -21.61 -9.31 7.27
C VAL A 240 -22.46 -8.27 6.52
N SER A 241 -23.37 -7.58 7.21
CA SER A 241 -24.21 -6.53 6.60
C SER A 241 -23.43 -5.28 6.16
N GLY A 242 -22.17 -5.13 6.57
CA GLY A 242 -21.32 -4.02 6.09
C GLY A 242 -21.78 -2.64 6.57
N ARG A 243 -22.41 -2.55 7.75
CA ARG A 243 -22.88 -1.28 8.33
C ARG A 243 -21.76 -0.24 8.38
N THR A 244 -22.10 1.03 8.25
CA THR A 244 -21.12 2.13 8.35
C THR A 244 -20.47 2.20 9.72
N HIS A 245 -21.18 1.79 10.76
CA HIS A 245 -20.66 1.76 12.13
C HIS A 245 -20.98 0.43 12.80
N ILE A 246 -20.01 -0.05 13.58
CA ILE A 246 -20.14 -1.23 14.42
C ILE A 246 -20.10 -0.80 15.88
N VAL A 247 -21.08 -1.30 16.62
CA VAL A 247 -21.34 -1.03 18.03
C VAL A 247 -21.60 -2.39 18.70
N ASP A 248 -21.20 -2.52 19.96
CA ASP A 248 -21.48 -3.71 20.74
C ASP A 248 -22.99 -3.98 20.85
N THR A 249 -23.45 -5.19 20.51
CA THR A 249 -24.87 -5.58 20.62
C THR A 249 -25.39 -5.41 22.05
N TYR A 250 -24.59 -5.74 23.08
CA TYR A 250 -25.04 -5.64 24.48
C TYR A 250 -25.39 -4.21 24.89
N MET A 251 -24.74 -3.20 24.30
CA MET A 251 -25.09 -1.78 24.53
C MET A 251 -26.42 -1.40 23.87
N ARG A 252 -26.76 -1.99 22.73
CA ARG A 252 -28.01 -1.70 22.02
C ARG A 252 -29.23 -2.29 22.74
N GLU A 253 -29.08 -3.42 23.41
CA GLU A 253 -30.14 -4.02 24.23
C GLU A 253 -30.39 -3.17 25.49
N ALA A 254 -29.32 -2.72 26.17
CA ALA A 254 -29.43 -1.85 27.35
C ALA A 254 -30.10 -0.48 27.06
N LEU A 255 -29.94 0.06 25.85
CA LEU A 255 -30.61 1.31 25.41
C LEU A 255 -32.08 1.12 25.03
N LYS A 256 -32.48 -0.08 24.61
CA LYS A 256 -33.88 -0.40 24.31
C LYS A 256 -34.72 -0.60 25.57
N ASP A 257 -34.12 -1.08 26.65
CA ASP A 257 -34.81 -1.22 27.94
C ASP A 257 -35.09 0.13 28.63
N SER A 258 -34.47 1.22 28.19
CA SER A 258 -34.73 2.59 28.67
C SER A 258 -35.82 3.36 27.89
N GLU A 259 -36.28 2.86 26.76
CA GLU A 259 -37.34 3.50 25.96
C GLU A 259 -38.49 2.51 25.71
N THR A 260 -39.41 2.43 26.66
CA THR A 260 -40.73 1.85 26.39
C THR A 260 -41.68 2.95 25.92
N GLU A 261 -42.29 2.67 24.77
CA GLU A 261 -43.47 3.29 24.17
C GLU A 261 -43.36 4.77 23.72
N ILE A 262 -43.12 5.02 22.42
CA ILE A 262 -44.07 5.65 21.47
C ILE A 262 -43.74 5.20 20.03
N ASN A 263 -44.77 4.78 19.30
CA ASN A 263 -44.79 4.38 17.88
C ASN A 263 -44.12 5.37 16.91
N SER A 264 -43.44 4.84 15.89
CA SER A 264 -43.83 5.11 14.49
C SER A 264 -43.20 4.12 13.51
N SER A 265 -44.11 3.47 12.78
CA SER A 265 -43.93 2.80 11.50
C SER A 265 -43.17 3.63 10.45
N SER A 266 -42.66 2.91 9.45
CA SER A 266 -42.22 3.31 8.11
C SER A 266 -40.81 3.90 7.95
N GLU A 267 -39.93 3.09 7.33
CA GLU A 267 -39.26 3.41 6.05
C GLU A 267 -38.80 2.10 5.38
N GLU A 268 -39.76 1.35 4.82
CA GLU A 268 -39.45 0.42 3.73
C GLU A 268 -39.40 1.25 2.43
N GLY A 269 -38.20 1.69 2.07
CA GLY A 269 -37.91 2.26 0.77
C GLY A 269 -37.90 1.15 -0.29
N THR A 270 -38.87 1.19 -1.19
CA THR A 270 -39.01 0.33 -2.37
C THR A 270 -37.79 0.42 -3.29
N GLY A 271 -36.93 -0.60 -3.22
CA GLY A 271 -35.90 -0.90 -4.21
C GLY A 271 -36.16 -2.30 -4.79
N GLN A 272 -36.97 -2.36 -5.84
CA GLN A 272 -37.36 -3.59 -6.51
C GLN A 272 -36.22 -4.03 -7.44
N GLY A 273 -35.42 -5.00 -7.03
CA GLY A 273 -34.41 -5.62 -7.90
C GLY A 273 -33.23 -6.28 -7.16
N ARG A 274 -33.46 -7.53 -6.72
CA ARG A 274 -32.50 -8.62 -6.34
C ARG A 274 -32.78 -9.20 -4.96
N LYS A 275 -33.83 -10.02 -4.91
CA LYS A 275 -34.07 -10.98 -3.85
C LYS A 275 -33.50 -12.33 -4.31
N GLU A 276 -32.18 -12.39 -4.55
CA GLU A 276 -31.46 -13.63 -4.86
C GLU A 276 -30.14 -13.63 -4.06
N ASN A 277 -29.98 -14.64 -3.19
CA ASN A 277 -28.78 -15.03 -2.42
C ASN A 277 -28.28 -14.17 -1.23
N ILE A 278 -29.15 -13.85 -0.25
CA ILE A 278 -28.66 -13.42 1.10
C ILE A 278 -28.33 -14.64 2.00
N HIS A 279 -28.64 -15.87 1.58
CA HIS A 279 -28.53 -17.06 2.43
C HIS A 279 -27.15 -17.75 2.53
N SER A 280 -26.06 -17.17 2.02
CA SER A 280 -24.74 -17.81 2.10
C SER A 280 -23.54 -16.89 2.33
N MET A 281 -23.76 -15.60 2.63
CA MET A 281 -22.67 -14.64 2.82
C MET A 281 -21.96 -14.89 4.15
N LYS A 282 -20.68 -15.30 4.09
CA LYS A 282 -19.85 -15.59 5.28
C LYS A 282 -18.53 -14.82 5.19
N VAL A 283 -17.87 -14.61 6.33
CA VAL A 283 -16.49 -14.11 6.37
C VAL A 283 -15.56 -15.30 6.11
N VAL A 284 -14.76 -15.22 5.04
CA VAL A 284 -13.78 -16.26 4.68
C VAL A 284 -12.39 -15.97 5.24
N GLU A 285 -12.09 -14.69 5.49
CA GLU A 285 -10.80 -14.26 6.04
C GLU A 285 -10.98 -13.03 6.92
N LEU A 286 -10.24 -12.99 8.03
CA LEU A 286 -10.33 -11.97 9.05
C LEU A 286 -8.93 -11.57 9.52
N ALA A 287 -8.68 -10.27 9.62
CA ALA A 287 -7.43 -9.74 10.15
C ALA A 287 -7.72 -8.49 10.99
N MET A 288 -7.05 -8.36 12.13
CA MET A 288 -7.08 -7.13 12.92
C MET A 288 -5.64 -6.72 13.23
N GLN A 289 -5.30 -5.46 12.94
CA GLN A 289 -3.92 -4.99 13.05
C GLN A 289 -3.87 -3.52 13.48
N ARG A 290 -2.90 -3.22 14.34
CA ARG A 290 -2.48 -1.86 14.68
C ARG A 290 -1.02 -1.67 14.29
N TRP A 291 -0.71 -0.59 13.57
CA TRP A 291 0.64 -0.29 13.10
C TRP A 291 1.38 0.62 14.05
N SER A 292 2.72 0.59 14.06
CA SER A 292 3.52 1.42 14.97
C SER A 292 3.60 2.84 14.42
N ALA A 293 2.79 3.74 14.97
CA ALA A 293 2.89 5.18 14.84
C ALA A 293 2.31 5.81 16.11
N HIS A 294 2.77 7.00 16.49
CA HIS A 294 2.15 7.75 17.59
C HIS A 294 0.65 7.92 17.30
N HIS A 295 -0.19 7.52 18.25
CA HIS A 295 -1.66 7.57 18.20
C HIS A 295 -2.38 6.62 17.22
N SER A 296 -1.68 5.66 16.62
CA SER A 296 -2.30 4.72 15.67
C SER A 296 -3.48 3.94 16.27
N ARG A 297 -4.51 3.78 15.45
CA ARG A 297 -5.74 3.05 15.79
C ARG A 297 -5.75 1.65 15.18
N PRO A 298 -6.36 0.65 15.83
CA PRO A 298 -6.57 -0.66 15.24
C PRO A 298 -7.47 -0.61 14.00
N PHE A 299 -7.17 -1.44 13.01
CA PHE A 299 -8.03 -1.71 11.87
C PHE A 299 -8.52 -3.15 11.91
N LEU A 300 -9.78 -3.36 11.56
CA LEU A 300 -10.42 -4.66 11.37
C LEU A 300 -10.74 -4.84 9.88
N PHE A 301 -10.25 -5.92 9.30
CA PHE A 301 -10.42 -6.31 7.92
C PHE A 301 -11.14 -7.64 7.85
N ALA A 302 -12.13 -7.74 6.97
CA ALA A 302 -12.78 -9.01 6.67
C ALA A 302 -13.00 -9.14 5.17
N ILE A 303 -12.79 -10.34 4.64
CA ILE A 303 -13.16 -10.66 3.26
C ILE A 303 -14.33 -11.62 3.27
N LEU A 304 -15.37 -11.27 2.52
CA LEU A 304 -16.59 -12.05 2.37
C LEU A 304 -16.45 -13.10 1.26
N THR A 305 -17.39 -14.05 1.21
CA THR A 305 -17.48 -15.11 0.19
C THR A 305 -17.58 -14.60 -1.24
N ASP A 306 -18.12 -13.40 -1.47
CA ASP A 306 -18.23 -12.75 -2.79
C ASP A 306 -16.99 -11.92 -3.16
N GLY A 307 -15.95 -11.93 -2.31
CA GLY A 307 -14.75 -11.13 -2.46
C GLY A 307 -14.88 -9.69 -1.96
N THR A 308 -16.02 -9.27 -1.41
CA THR A 308 -16.17 -7.95 -0.80
C THR A 308 -15.26 -7.80 0.42
N ILE A 309 -14.48 -6.72 0.47
CA ILE A 309 -13.60 -6.41 1.60
C ILE A 309 -14.30 -5.37 2.49
N LEU A 310 -14.50 -5.74 3.75
CA LEU A 310 -14.94 -4.83 4.79
C LEU A 310 -13.72 -4.32 5.55
N CYS A 311 -13.52 -3.00 5.55
CA CYS A 311 -12.47 -2.33 6.30
C CYS A 311 -13.09 -1.40 7.33
N TYR A 312 -12.63 -1.52 8.57
CA TYR A 312 -13.13 -0.79 9.71
C TYR A 312 -11.98 -0.22 10.52
N GLN A 313 -12.05 1.05 10.88
CA GLN A 313 -11.12 1.70 11.79
C GLN A 313 -11.76 1.82 13.17
N ALA A 314 -11.07 1.35 14.20
CA ALA A 314 -11.53 1.48 15.57
C ALA A 314 -11.44 2.94 16.05
N TYR A 315 -12.40 3.37 16.86
CA TYR A 315 -12.37 4.66 17.55
C TYR A 315 -12.96 4.53 18.95
N LEU A 316 -12.48 5.38 19.85
CA LEU A 316 -12.99 5.50 21.21
C LEU A 316 -14.23 6.40 21.17
N PHE A 317 -15.34 5.92 21.74
CA PHE A 317 -16.56 6.70 21.91
C PHE A 317 -16.83 6.94 23.39
N GLU A 318 -16.72 8.20 23.80
CA GLU A 318 -17.17 8.68 25.10
C GLU A 318 -18.55 9.32 24.89
N GLY A 319 -19.60 8.68 25.43
CA GLY A 319 -20.95 9.23 25.37
C GLY A 319 -21.07 10.48 26.25
N PRO A 320 -22.08 11.34 26.03
CA PRO A 320 -22.35 12.44 26.95
C PRO A 320 -22.66 11.86 28.34
N GLU A 321 -21.84 12.21 29.33
CA GLU A 321 -22.10 11.89 30.72
C GLU A 321 -23.46 12.47 31.12
N ASN A 322 -24.41 11.63 31.53
CA ASN A 322 -25.55 12.07 32.33
C ASN A 322 -25.01 12.52 33.70
N THR A 323 -24.43 13.73 33.75
CA THR A 323 -24.11 14.44 34.98
C THR A 323 -25.38 15.01 35.59
N SER A 324 -26.27 14.15 36.08
CA SER A 324 -27.08 14.51 37.24
C SER A 324 -26.28 14.12 38.49
N LYS A 325 -25.42 15.03 38.95
CA LYS A 325 -24.96 15.01 40.33
C LYS A 325 -26.19 15.17 41.22
N SER A 326 -26.69 14.07 41.78
CA SER A 326 -27.48 14.11 43.01
C SER A 326 -26.63 13.44 44.09
N ASP A 327 -25.99 14.28 44.89
CA ASP A 327 -25.46 13.89 46.19
C ASP A 327 -26.61 13.38 47.05
N ASP A 328 -26.56 12.11 47.46
CA ASP A 328 -27.13 11.70 48.75
C ASP A 328 -26.48 10.39 49.24
N PRO A 329 -25.90 10.36 50.46
CA PRO A 329 -25.25 9.18 51.00
C PRO A 329 -26.18 8.47 52.00
N VAL A 330 -26.90 7.41 51.59
CA VAL A 330 -27.53 6.49 52.56
C VAL A 330 -27.45 5.03 52.12
N SER A 331 -26.83 4.26 53.00
CA SER A 331 -26.75 2.80 53.11
C SER A 331 -28.06 2.04 52.83
N THR A 332 -27.99 0.90 52.14
CA THR A 332 -28.22 -0.45 52.73
C THR A 332 -28.28 -1.56 51.66
N SER A 333 -27.66 -2.68 52.02
CA SER A 333 -27.77 -4.03 51.46
C SER A 333 -28.92 -4.32 50.49
N ARG A 334 -28.58 -4.67 49.25
CA ARG A 334 -29.25 -5.74 48.51
C ARG A 334 -28.19 -6.65 47.90
N SER A 335 -28.03 -7.82 48.51
CA SER A 335 -27.40 -8.97 47.89
C SER A 335 -28.23 -9.35 46.66
N LEU A 336 -27.72 -9.01 45.47
CA LEU A 336 -28.17 -9.60 44.23
C LEU A 336 -27.26 -10.79 43.91
N SER A 337 -27.91 -11.90 43.62
CA SER A 337 -27.36 -13.20 43.28
C SER A 337 -26.27 -13.11 42.22
N VAL A 338 -25.22 -13.89 42.45
CA VAL A 338 -24.12 -14.18 41.52
C VAL A 338 -24.67 -14.90 40.28
N SER A 339 -24.95 -14.15 39.21
CA SER A 339 -25.00 -14.63 37.83
C SER A 339 -25.05 -13.46 36.85
N ASN A 340 -24.13 -13.43 35.88
CA ASN A 340 -23.94 -12.43 34.81
C ASN A 340 -23.18 -11.14 35.19
N VAL A 341 -21.88 -11.29 35.49
CA VAL A 341 -20.93 -10.18 35.49
C VAL A 341 -20.59 -9.84 34.02
N SER A 342 -21.19 -8.75 33.50
CA SER A 342 -20.66 -7.84 32.47
C SER A 342 -19.85 -8.44 31.29
N ALA A 343 -20.49 -9.09 30.33
CA ALA A 343 -19.84 -9.65 29.14
C ALA A 343 -19.25 -8.62 28.14
N SER A 344 -19.59 -7.33 28.26
CA SER A 344 -19.01 -6.28 27.41
C SER A 344 -18.05 -5.43 28.25
N ARG A 345 -16.76 -5.76 28.21
CA ARG A 345 -15.70 -4.95 28.83
C ARG A 345 -15.31 -3.77 27.96
N LEU A 346 -15.36 -3.92 26.63
CA LEU A 346 -14.95 -2.89 25.66
C LEU A 346 -16.11 -1.97 25.27
N ARG A 347 -16.85 -1.43 26.24
CA ARG A 347 -18.11 -0.68 26.00
C ARG A 347 -17.95 0.54 25.11
N ASN A 348 -16.80 1.21 25.19
CA ASN A 348 -16.50 2.43 24.44
C ASN A 348 -15.85 2.14 23.09
N LEU A 349 -15.63 0.86 22.74
CA LEU A 349 -15.09 0.45 21.45
C LEU A 349 -16.15 0.60 20.37
N ARG A 350 -15.80 1.31 19.31
CA ARG A 350 -16.61 1.43 18.11
C ARG A 350 -15.73 1.26 16.89
N PHE A 351 -16.35 0.90 15.78
CA PHE A 351 -15.68 0.91 14.49
C PHE A 351 -16.44 1.73 13.47
N SER A 352 -15.70 2.48 12.65
CA SER A 352 -16.22 3.22 11.50
C SER A 352 -15.72 2.56 10.22
N ARG A 353 -16.60 2.37 9.25
CA ARG A 353 -16.26 1.79 7.95
C ARG A 353 -15.37 2.76 7.18
N THR A 354 -14.20 2.27 6.76
CA THR A 354 -13.28 3.01 5.92
C THR A 354 -13.45 2.52 4.49
N PRO A 355 -13.69 3.42 3.51
CA PRO A 355 -13.76 3.02 2.11
C PRO A 355 -12.40 2.46 1.68
N LEU A 356 -12.42 1.27 1.09
CA LEU A 356 -11.26 0.65 0.49
C LEU A 356 -11.58 0.47 -0.99
N ASP A 357 -10.99 1.31 -1.85
CA ASP A 357 -11.16 1.24 -3.31
C ASP A 357 -10.33 0.08 -3.90
N ALA A 358 -10.48 -1.11 -3.33
CA ALA A 358 -10.00 -2.35 -3.92
C ALA A 358 -11.08 -2.84 -4.90
N TYR A 359 -10.71 -3.15 -6.14
CA TYR A 359 -11.63 -3.65 -7.18
C TYR A 359 -12.25 -4.99 -6.71
N THR A 360 -13.46 -4.92 -6.17
CA THR A 360 -14.10 -5.98 -5.38
C THR A 360 -15.26 -6.58 -6.16
N ARG A 361 -14.93 -7.50 -7.06
CA ARG A 361 -15.81 -8.62 -7.40
C ARG A 361 -14.95 -9.73 -7.99
N GLU A 362 -14.54 -10.65 -7.12
CA GLU A 362 -13.86 -11.88 -7.51
C GLU A 362 -14.85 -13.03 -7.36
N GLU A 363 -14.96 -13.86 -8.39
CA GLU A 363 -15.43 -15.23 -8.19
C GLU A 363 -14.31 -15.95 -7.43
N THR A 364 -14.60 -16.40 -6.21
CA THR A 364 -13.66 -17.22 -5.43
C THR A 364 -13.27 -18.43 -6.27
N PRO A 365 -11.99 -18.66 -6.60
CA PRO A 365 -11.59 -19.87 -7.31
C PRO A 365 -12.02 -21.09 -6.50
N HIS A 366 -12.64 -22.07 -7.16
CA HIS A 366 -13.01 -23.35 -6.55
C HIS A 366 -11.75 -24.05 -6.03
N GLY A 367 -11.47 -23.91 -4.74
CA GLY A 367 -10.27 -24.43 -4.08
C GLY A 367 -10.24 -24.10 -2.59
N ALA A 368 -9.33 -24.75 -1.84
CA ALA A 368 -9.17 -24.50 -0.41
C ALA A 368 -8.84 -23.02 -0.13
N PRO A 369 -9.36 -22.43 0.95
CA PRO A 369 -9.07 -21.05 1.32
C PRO A 369 -7.56 -20.87 1.50
N CYS A 370 -7.00 -19.89 0.81
CA CYS A 370 -5.62 -19.43 1.00
C CYS A 370 -5.67 -18.07 1.68
N GLN A 371 -4.73 -17.80 2.59
CA GLN A 371 -4.57 -16.49 3.22
C GLN A 371 -4.28 -15.44 2.14
N ARG A 372 -5.18 -14.46 1.97
CA ARG A 372 -5.02 -13.35 1.03
C ARG A 372 -4.40 -12.13 1.66
N ILE A 373 -4.63 -11.90 2.95
CA ILE A 373 -4.11 -10.76 3.70
C ILE A 373 -2.78 -11.15 4.34
N THR A 374 -1.69 -10.64 3.78
CA THR A 374 -0.37 -10.72 4.42
C THR A 374 0.01 -9.37 5.00
N ILE A 375 0.01 -9.27 6.34
CA ILE A 375 0.50 -8.08 7.04
C ILE A 375 2.01 -7.96 6.84
N PHE A 376 2.49 -6.77 6.51
CA PHE A 376 3.93 -6.49 6.42
C PHE A 376 4.32 -5.28 7.26
N LYS A 377 5.56 -5.34 7.76
CA LYS A 377 6.22 -4.23 8.45
C LYS A 377 7.57 -4.02 7.79
N ASN A 378 7.94 -2.76 7.62
CA ASN A 378 9.23 -2.35 7.09
C ASN A 378 9.58 -2.98 5.73
N ILE A 379 8.68 -2.92 4.75
CA ILE A 379 9.05 -3.13 3.33
C ILE A 379 9.49 -1.76 2.79
N SER A 380 10.80 -1.59 2.57
CA SER A 380 11.41 -0.32 2.17
C SER A 380 10.97 0.87 3.05
N GLY A 381 10.87 0.66 4.36
CA GLY A 381 10.40 1.67 5.32
C GLY A 381 8.87 1.81 5.45
N HIS A 382 8.10 1.08 4.66
CA HIS A 382 6.63 1.14 4.65
C HIS A 382 6.01 0.00 5.45
N GLN A 383 4.78 0.22 5.91
CA GLN A 383 3.98 -0.76 6.64
C GLN A 383 2.56 -0.80 6.12
N GLY A 384 1.92 -1.96 6.23
CA GLY A 384 0.59 -2.16 5.68
C GLY A 384 0.26 -3.64 5.57
N PHE A 385 -0.53 -3.97 4.56
CA PHE A 385 -0.80 -5.35 4.18
C PHE A 385 -0.86 -5.49 2.66
N PHE A 386 -0.52 -6.68 2.19
CA PHE A 386 -0.61 -7.05 0.80
C PHE A 386 -1.82 -7.98 0.62
N LEU A 387 -2.62 -7.71 -0.41
CA LEU A 387 -3.70 -8.58 -0.83
C LEU A 387 -3.22 -9.44 -2.00
N SER A 388 -3.12 -10.75 -1.79
CA SER A 388 -2.87 -11.73 -2.86
C SER A 388 -4.19 -12.19 -3.49
N GLY A 389 -4.13 -12.84 -4.67
CA GLY A 389 -5.31 -13.21 -5.45
C GLY A 389 -5.17 -12.91 -6.93
N SER A 390 -6.30 -12.75 -7.63
CA SER A 390 -6.29 -12.43 -9.07
C SER A 390 -5.96 -10.97 -9.36
N ARG A 391 -6.28 -10.08 -8.40
CA ARG A 391 -5.98 -8.65 -8.44
C ARG A 391 -5.13 -8.24 -7.23
N PRO A 392 -3.83 -8.54 -7.25
CA PRO A 392 -2.98 -8.21 -6.12
C PRO A 392 -2.90 -6.69 -5.90
N CYS A 393 -2.90 -6.25 -4.65
CA CYS A 393 -2.74 -4.83 -4.34
C CYS A 393 -2.06 -4.59 -2.99
N TRP A 394 -1.31 -3.50 -2.93
CA TRP A 394 -0.65 -3.00 -1.73
C TRP A 394 -1.59 -2.07 -0.99
N CYS A 395 -1.86 -2.35 0.28
CA CYS A 395 -2.59 -1.44 1.17
C CYS A 395 -1.62 -0.89 2.20
N MET A 396 -1.06 0.28 1.93
CA MET A 396 -0.06 0.94 2.77
C MET A 396 -0.70 1.93 3.74
N VAL A 397 -0.15 2.04 4.94
CA VAL A 397 -0.67 2.91 6.00
C VAL A 397 0.22 4.13 6.15
N PHE A 398 -0.35 5.31 5.95
CA PHE A 398 0.29 6.61 6.14
C PHE A 398 -0.57 7.50 7.01
N ARG A 399 -0.05 7.95 8.16
CA ARG A 399 -0.76 8.89 9.06
C ARG A 399 -2.22 8.48 9.31
N GLU A 400 -2.43 7.20 9.65
CA GLU A 400 -3.75 6.57 9.88
C GLU A 400 -4.68 6.48 8.66
N ARG A 401 -4.16 6.68 7.44
CA ARG A 401 -4.90 6.53 6.19
C ARG A 401 -4.36 5.35 5.40
N LEU A 402 -5.27 4.60 4.78
CA LEU A 402 -4.92 3.54 3.84
C LEU A 402 -4.74 4.11 2.43
N ARG A 403 -3.67 3.69 1.76
CA ARG A 403 -3.41 3.93 0.34
C ARG A 403 -3.37 2.59 -0.37
N VAL A 404 -4.23 2.44 -1.38
CA VAL A 404 -4.36 1.20 -2.14
C VAL A 404 -3.66 1.37 -3.49
N HIS A 405 -2.65 0.55 -3.74
CA HIS A 405 -1.86 0.57 -4.97
C HIS A 405 -1.95 -0.82 -5.65
N PRO A 406 -2.73 -0.97 -6.73
CA PRO A 406 -2.82 -2.22 -7.48
C PRO A 406 -1.47 -2.63 -8.06
N GLN A 407 -1.13 -3.91 -7.96
CA GLN A 407 0.01 -4.50 -8.65
C GLN A 407 -0.48 -5.13 -9.95
N LEU A 408 -0.45 -4.37 -11.04
CA LEU A 408 -0.94 -4.82 -12.34
C LEU A 408 0.10 -5.64 -13.12
N CYS A 409 1.36 -5.67 -12.65
CA CYS A 409 2.40 -6.50 -13.23
C CYS A 409 2.23 -7.96 -12.80
N ASP A 410 2.66 -8.89 -13.66
CA ASP A 410 2.75 -10.34 -13.41
C ASP A 410 1.43 -11.11 -13.17
N GLY A 411 0.29 -10.43 -13.09
CA GLY A 411 -1.02 -11.07 -12.99
C GLY A 411 -1.32 -11.58 -11.58
N SER A 412 -1.89 -12.79 -11.46
CA SER A 412 -2.31 -13.34 -10.17
C SER A 412 -1.13 -13.78 -9.31
N ILE A 413 -1.19 -13.43 -8.02
CA ILE A 413 -0.18 -13.80 -7.01
C ILE A 413 -0.82 -14.77 -6.02
N VAL A 414 -0.16 -15.92 -5.83
CA VAL A 414 -0.65 -17.01 -4.98
C VAL A 414 -0.10 -16.91 -3.56
N ALA A 415 1.15 -16.45 -3.40
CA ALA A 415 1.80 -16.37 -2.11
C ALA A 415 2.73 -15.16 -2.03
N PHE A 416 2.82 -14.54 -0.86
CA PHE A 416 3.62 -13.33 -0.60
C PHE A 416 4.14 -13.35 0.84
N THR A 417 5.40 -12.97 1.06
CA THR A 417 5.97 -12.69 2.39
C THR A 417 7.07 -11.62 2.32
N VAL A 418 7.38 -11.01 3.46
CA VAL A 418 8.49 -10.06 3.60
C VAL A 418 9.82 -10.81 3.49
N LEU A 419 10.83 -10.22 2.85
CA LEU A 419 12.18 -10.78 2.83
C LEU A 419 13.20 -9.66 3.08
N HIS A 420 13.88 -9.77 4.21
CA HIS A 420 15.05 -8.99 4.54
C HIS A 420 16.26 -9.92 4.59
N ASN A 421 17.17 -9.72 3.64
CA ASN A 421 18.44 -10.43 3.50
C ASN A 421 19.53 -9.45 3.04
N VAL A 422 20.81 -9.82 3.15
CA VAL A 422 21.99 -9.05 2.73
C VAL A 422 21.87 -8.54 1.29
N ASN A 423 21.33 -9.37 0.39
CA ASN A 423 21.13 -9.01 -1.03
C ASN A 423 19.79 -8.32 -1.31
N CYS A 424 18.89 -8.25 -0.32
CA CYS A 424 17.54 -7.72 -0.46
C CYS A 424 17.11 -7.07 0.85
N ASN A 425 17.61 -5.85 1.09
CA ASN A 425 17.30 -5.10 2.29
C ASN A 425 15.83 -4.65 2.28
N HIS A 426 15.09 -4.99 3.35
CA HIS A 426 13.67 -4.62 3.52
C HIS A 426 12.82 -4.86 2.26
N GLY A 427 13.03 -5.98 1.58
CA GLY A 427 12.32 -6.37 0.38
C GLY A 427 11.17 -7.33 0.66
N PHE A 428 10.76 -8.03 -0.38
CA PHE A 428 9.68 -8.99 -0.35
C PHE A 428 9.88 -10.07 -1.40
N ILE A 429 9.17 -11.16 -1.22
CA ILE A 429 9.19 -12.32 -2.12
C ILE A 429 7.75 -12.74 -2.39
N TYR A 430 7.45 -13.08 -3.64
CA TYR A 430 6.13 -13.56 -4.02
C TYR A 430 6.22 -14.61 -5.12
N VAL A 431 5.15 -15.39 -5.24
CA VAL A 431 5.00 -16.43 -6.26
C VAL A 431 3.75 -16.17 -7.08
N THR A 432 3.90 -16.12 -8.40
CA THR A 432 2.79 -15.93 -9.33
C THR A 432 1.99 -17.22 -9.51
N SER A 433 0.79 -17.13 -10.07
CA SER A 433 -0.04 -18.31 -10.39
C SER A 433 0.58 -19.23 -11.44
N GLN A 434 1.53 -18.75 -12.23
CA GLN A 434 2.33 -19.57 -13.15
C GLN A 434 3.49 -20.30 -12.44
N GLY A 435 3.62 -20.15 -11.11
CA GLY A 435 4.69 -20.76 -10.34
C GLY A 435 6.02 -20.03 -10.47
N ILE A 436 6.05 -18.73 -10.80
CA ILE A 436 7.31 -17.98 -10.87
C ILE A 436 7.55 -17.28 -9.53
N LEU A 437 8.62 -17.65 -8.85
CA LEU A 437 9.11 -16.97 -7.66
C LEU A 437 9.99 -15.77 -8.03
N LYS A 438 9.67 -14.63 -7.45
CA LYS A 438 10.36 -13.35 -7.63
C LYS A 438 10.74 -12.74 -6.29
N ILE A 439 11.99 -12.29 -6.19
CA ILE A 439 12.51 -11.50 -5.07
C ILE A 439 12.56 -10.05 -5.54
N CYS A 440 11.96 -9.14 -4.78
CA CYS A 440 11.73 -7.77 -5.22
C CYS A 440 11.93 -6.78 -4.07
N GLN A 441 12.20 -5.53 -4.45
CA GLN A 441 12.21 -4.38 -3.55
C GLN A 441 11.30 -3.30 -4.14
N LEU A 442 10.72 -2.47 -3.28
CA LEU A 442 9.96 -1.31 -3.76
C LEU A 442 10.95 -0.25 -4.28
N PRO A 443 10.64 0.43 -5.40
CA PRO A 443 11.42 1.57 -5.86
C PRO A 443 11.59 2.65 -4.78
N SER A 444 12.82 2.91 -4.36
CA SER A 444 13.13 3.84 -3.27
C SER A 444 12.89 5.31 -3.61
N GLY A 445 12.84 5.68 -4.90
CA GLY A 445 12.58 7.05 -5.35
C GLY A 445 11.10 7.47 -5.34
N SER A 446 10.18 6.54 -5.14
CA SER A 446 8.73 6.78 -5.25
C SER A 446 8.10 7.13 -3.91
N THR A 447 7.19 8.10 -3.92
CA THR A 447 6.34 8.46 -2.79
C THR A 447 5.00 7.75 -2.91
N TYR A 448 4.66 6.94 -1.90
CA TYR A 448 3.45 6.12 -1.88
C TYR A 448 2.29 6.71 -1.03
N ASP A 449 2.50 7.84 -0.34
CA ASP A 449 1.45 8.59 0.39
C ASP A 449 0.62 9.51 -0.52
N ASN A 450 0.36 9.07 -1.75
CA ASN A 450 -0.56 9.73 -2.68
C ASN A 450 -1.57 8.69 -3.16
N TYR A 451 -2.64 9.12 -3.84
CA TYR A 451 -3.59 8.16 -4.42
C TYR A 451 -2.91 7.24 -5.43
N TRP A 452 -1.99 7.76 -6.22
CA TRP A 452 -1.11 6.99 -7.11
C TRP A 452 0.34 7.15 -6.67
N PRO A 453 1.22 6.16 -6.86
CA PRO A 453 2.64 6.32 -6.59
C PRO A 453 3.24 7.42 -7.46
N VAL A 454 3.93 8.39 -6.85
CA VAL A 454 4.53 9.54 -7.55
C VAL A 454 6.03 9.54 -7.33
N GLN A 455 6.80 9.65 -8.41
CA GLN A 455 8.25 9.86 -8.34
C GLN A 455 8.56 11.28 -8.82
N LYS A 456 9.19 12.09 -7.96
CA LYS A 456 9.70 13.40 -8.37
C LYS A 456 11.09 13.21 -8.99
N VAL A 457 11.15 13.09 -10.31
CA VAL A 457 12.34 12.53 -10.94
C VAL A 457 13.45 13.52 -11.26
N ILE A 458 13.13 14.80 -11.51
CA ILE A 458 14.13 15.86 -11.74
C ILE A 458 13.71 17.15 -11.03
N PRO A 459 14.58 17.77 -10.22
CA PRO A 459 14.40 19.16 -9.83
C PRO A 459 14.69 20.06 -11.04
N LEU A 460 13.66 20.40 -11.81
CA LEU A 460 13.81 21.17 -13.05
C LEU A 460 14.44 22.55 -12.82
N LYS A 461 14.26 23.15 -11.63
CA LYS A 461 14.67 24.55 -11.33
C LYS A 461 14.18 25.56 -12.40
N ALA A 462 13.09 25.22 -13.06
CA ALA A 462 12.50 25.91 -14.20
C ALA A 462 10.99 25.57 -14.22
N THR A 463 10.19 26.41 -14.86
CA THR A 463 8.74 26.24 -14.96
C THR A 463 8.42 25.33 -16.16
N PRO A 464 7.87 24.11 -15.97
CA PRO A 464 7.49 23.25 -17.09
C PRO A 464 6.20 23.75 -17.75
N HIS A 465 6.20 23.81 -19.09
CA HIS A 465 5.02 24.22 -19.87
C HIS A 465 4.35 23.03 -20.57
N GLN A 466 5.13 22.18 -21.23
CA GLN A 466 4.59 21.05 -22.00
C GLN A 466 5.61 19.93 -22.19
N ILE A 467 5.16 18.68 -22.04
CA ILE A 467 5.94 17.46 -22.28
C ILE A 467 5.33 16.62 -23.40
N THR A 468 6.15 15.92 -24.17
CA THR A 468 5.69 14.93 -25.17
C THR A 468 6.51 13.65 -25.04
N TYR A 469 5.90 12.49 -25.31
CA TYR A 469 6.61 11.21 -25.33
C TYR A 469 7.01 10.81 -26.75
N PHE A 470 8.31 10.59 -26.97
CA PHE A 470 8.86 10.07 -28.21
C PHE A 470 9.16 8.56 -28.06
N ALA A 471 8.15 7.74 -28.37
CA ALA A 471 8.15 6.31 -28.14
C ALA A 471 9.32 5.56 -28.82
N GLU A 472 9.61 5.84 -30.09
CA GLU A 472 10.66 5.15 -30.86
C GLU A 472 12.06 5.29 -30.24
N LYS A 473 12.30 6.42 -29.56
CA LYS A 473 13.61 6.74 -28.97
C LYS A 473 13.60 6.68 -27.44
N ASN A 474 12.45 6.47 -26.82
CA ASN A 474 12.21 6.55 -25.38
C ASN A 474 12.66 7.90 -24.76
N LEU A 475 12.37 9.01 -25.46
CA LEU A 475 12.73 10.37 -25.02
C LEU A 475 11.50 11.17 -24.63
N TYR A 476 11.71 12.17 -23.76
CA TYR A 476 10.68 13.07 -23.26
C TYR A 476 11.13 14.53 -23.43
N PRO A 477 10.89 15.13 -24.61
CA PRO A 477 11.04 16.56 -24.81
C PRO A 477 10.10 17.35 -23.88
N LEU A 478 10.66 18.32 -23.17
CA LEU A 478 9.97 19.18 -22.21
C LEU A 478 10.30 20.65 -22.48
N ILE A 479 9.28 21.48 -22.73
CA ILE A 479 9.42 22.94 -22.73
C ILE A 479 9.49 23.42 -21.29
N VAL A 480 10.51 24.22 -20.98
CA VAL A 480 10.63 24.91 -19.70
C VAL A 480 10.93 26.41 -19.92
N SER A 481 10.56 27.24 -18.96
CA SER A 481 11.04 28.62 -18.87
C SER A 481 11.86 28.85 -17.60
N VAL A 482 12.88 29.68 -17.71
CA VAL A 482 13.78 30.07 -16.62
C VAL A 482 13.71 31.60 -16.44
N PRO A 483 13.46 32.10 -15.23
CA PRO A 483 13.51 33.53 -14.96
C PRO A 483 14.96 34.03 -14.99
N VAL A 484 15.25 34.98 -15.89
CA VAL A 484 16.57 35.59 -16.05
C VAL A 484 16.48 37.09 -15.79
N LEU A 485 17.38 37.60 -14.94
CA LEU A 485 17.48 39.03 -14.68
C LEU A 485 18.24 39.72 -15.81
N LYS A 486 17.56 40.63 -16.53
CA LYS A 486 18.16 41.47 -17.58
C LYS A 486 18.08 42.94 -17.19
N PRO A 487 19.14 43.73 -17.41
CA PRO A 487 19.09 45.17 -17.19
C PRO A 487 18.14 45.84 -18.19
N LEU A 488 17.47 46.91 -17.76
CA LEU A 488 16.40 47.59 -18.51
C LEU A 488 16.84 48.03 -19.90
N ASN A 489 18.09 48.47 -20.05
CA ASN A 489 18.63 48.86 -21.36
C ASN A 489 18.59 47.71 -22.39
N GLN A 490 18.89 46.47 -21.97
CA GLN A 490 18.83 45.30 -22.84
C GLN A 490 17.38 44.93 -23.18
N VAL A 491 16.45 45.08 -22.24
CA VAL A 491 15.02 44.84 -22.48
C VAL A 491 14.45 45.85 -23.48
N LEU A 492 14.82 47.12 -23.34
CA LEU A 492 14.40 48.18 -24.27
C LEU A 492 15.01 48.00 -25.66
N SER A 493 16.30 47.61 -25.75
CA SER A 493 16.94 47.33 -27.04
C SER A 493 16.25 46.19 -27.82
N LEU A 494 15.68 45.20 -27.14
CA LEU A 494 14.93 44.10 -27.78
C LEU A 494 13.60 44.56 -28.41
N LEU A 495 13.05 45.70 -27.98
CA LEU A 495 11.81 46.28 -28.53
C LEU A 495 12.08 47.15 -29.77
N ILE A 496 13.30 47.68 -29.91
CA ILE A 496 13.63 48.72 -30.91
C ILE A 496 14.09 48.12 -32.26
N ASP A 497 14.51 46.86 -32.29
CA ASP A 497 15.28 46.27 -33.42
C ASP A 497 14.48 45.93 -34.69
N GLN A 498 13.23 46.40 -34.85
CA GLN A 498 12.42 46.13 -36.05
C GLN A 498 11.71 47.34 -36.70
N GLU A 499 11.74 48.52 -36.09
CA GLU A 499 11.20 49.72 -36.76
C GLU A 499 12.33 50.58 -37.30
N VAL A 500 12.33 50.73 -38.62
CA VAL A 500 13.18 51.66 -39.37
C VAL A 500 13.02 53.06 -38.75
N GLY A 501 14.06 53.55 -38.10
CA GLY A 501 14.40 54.98 -38.12
C GLY A 501 13.67 55.94 -37.17
N HIS A 502 13.06 55.49 -36.08
CA HIS A 502 12.68 56.40 -35.00
C HIS A 502 13.42 56.04 -33.71
N GLN A 503 14.54 56.74 -33.47
CA GLN A 503 15.09 56.84 -32.12
C GLN A 503 14.03 57.46 -31.23
N ILE A 504 13.42 56.67 -30.35
CA ILE A 504 12.80 57.23 -29.17
C ILE A 504 13.98 57.74 -28.33
N ASP A 505 14.19 59.05 -28.38
CA ASP A 505 15.16 59.74 -27.55
C ASP A 505 14.89 59.40 -26.07
N ASN A 506 15.69 58.48 -25.53
CA ASN A 506 15.68 58.05 -24.12
C ASN A 506 16.28 59.15 -23.22
N HIS A 507 15.87 60.40 -23.40
CA HIS A 507 16.49 61.56 -22.74
C HIS A 507 16.06 61.80 -21.29
N ASN A 508 15.25 60.92 -20.67
CA ASN A 508 14.74 61.12 -19.31
C ASN A 508 15.04 60.00 -18.29
N LEU A 509 15.85 59.00 -18.62
CA LEU A 509 16.21 57.92 -17.67
C LEU A 509 17.62 58.14 -17.11
N SER A 510 17.76 58.14 -15.79
CA SER A 510 19.07 58.26 -15.14
C SER A 510 19.93 57.01 -15.40
N SER A 511 21.25 57.13 -15.34
CA SER A 511 22.17 55.99 -15.49
C SER A 511 21.91 54.88 -14.45
N VAL A 512 21.36 55.23 -13.29
CA VAL A 512 20.96 54.28 -12.23
C VAL A 512 19.69 53.51 -12.62
N ASP A 513 18.74 54.16 -13.32
CA ASP A 513 17.50 53.51 -13.75
C ASP A 513 17.73 52.55 -14.93
N LEU A 514 18.70 52.82 -15.80
CA LEU A 514 19.10 51.90 -16.89
C LEU A 514 19.72 50.59 -16.37
N HIS A 515 20.28 50.59 -15.16
CA HIS A 515 20.87 49.41 -14.51
C HIS A 515 19.87 48.65 -13.63
N ARG A 516 18.60 49.09 -13.54
CA ARG A 516 17.56 48.29 -12.88
C ARG A 516 17.36 46.99 -13.65
N THR A 517 17.36 45.89 -12.92
CA THR A 517 17.14 44.56 -13.47
C THR A 517 15.66 44.22 -13.48
N TYR A 518 15.22 43.62 -14.57
CA TYR A 518 13.87 43.10 -14.76
C TYR A 518 13.97 41.59 -15.01
N THR A 519 13.02 40.85 -14.46
CA THR A 519 12.93 39.40 -14.69
C THR A 519 12.24 39.16 -16.03
N VAL A 520 12.92 38.47 -16.93
CA VAL A 520 12.39 38.02 -18.22
C VAL A 520 12.44 36.50 -18.25
N GLU A 521 11.40 35.87 -18.78
CA GLU A 521 11.37 34.43 -18.97
C GLU A 521 12.14 34.06 -20.25
N GLU A 522 13.15 33.20 -20.13
CA GLU A 522 13.81 32.58 -21.27
C GLU A 522 13.37 31.13 -21.41
N TYR A 523 13.03 30.73 -22.63
CA TYR A 523 12.52 29.39 -22.92
C TYR A 523 13.64 28.47 -23.41
N GLU A 524 13.57 27.20 -23.03
CA GLU A 524 14.42 26.15 -23.55
C GLU A 524 13.65 24.83 -23.62
N VAL A 525 14.04 23.96 -24.56
CA VAL A 525 13.51 22.61 -24.67
C VAL A 525 14.55 21.62 -24.18
N ARG A 526 14.24 20.91 -23.09
CA ARG A 526 15.10 19.86 -22.52
C ARG A 526 14.64 18.50 -23.02
N ILE A 527 15.58 17.72 -23.56
CA ILE A 527 15.34 16.34 -23.97
C ILE A 527 15.69 15.43 -22.81
N LEU A 528 14.67 14.90 -22.14
CA LEU A 528 14.85 14.02 -20.99
C LEU A 528 14.84 12.56 -21.43
N GLU A 529 15.69 11.74 -20.83
CA GLU A 529 15.68 10.28 -21.01
C GLU A 529 15.61 9.62 -19.63
N PRO A 530 14.66 8.69 -19.41
CA PRO A 530 14.66 7.85 -18.21
C PRO A 530 15.80 6.84 -18.33
N ASP A 531 16.60 6.70 -17.27
CA ASP A 531 17.55 5.59 -17.20
C ASP A 531 16.81 4.25 -17.11
N ARG A 532 17.47 3.16 -17.51
CA ARG A 532 16.89 1.82 -17.49
C ARG A 532 16.45 1.46 -16.06
N ALA A 533 15.35 0.72 -15.93
CA ALA A 533 14.84 0.18 -14.67
C ALA A 533 14.44 1.22 -13.59
N GLY A 534 13.88 2.36 -13.99
CA GLY A 534 13.34 3.35 -13.02
C GLY A 534 14.42 4.17 -12.32
N GLY A 535 15.62 4.23 -12.91
CA GLY A 535 16.72 5.07 -12.46
C GLY A 535 16.44 6.57 -12.64
N PRO A 536 17.42 7.43 -12.28
CA PRO A 536 17.26 8.87 -12.38
C PRO A 536 17.07 9.30 -13.83
N TRP A 537 16.24 10.31 -14.05
CA TRP A 537 16.09 10.87 -15.39
C TRP A 537 17.23 11.84 -15.66
N GLN A 538 17.74 11.82 -16.88
CA GLN A 538 18.87 12.64 -17.30
C GLN A 538 18.45 13.59 -18.41
N THR A 539 18.97 14.82 -18.40
CA THR A 539 18.83 15.74 -19.53
C THR A 539 19.93 15.42 -20.54
N ARG A 540 19.54 14.85 -21.68
CA ARG A 540 20.47 14.45 -22.76
C ARG A 540 20.88 15.60 -23.65
N ALA A 541 19.99 16.56 -23.84
CA ALA A 541 20.24 17.75 -24.64
C ALA A 541 19.34 18.89 -24.18
N THR A 542 19.81 20.12 -24.38
CA THR A 542 19.05 21.35 -24.16
C THR A 542 19.10 22.18 -25.43
N ILE A 543 17.94 22.61 -25.90
CA ILE A 543 17.77 23.49 -27.06
C ILE A 543 17.32 24.84 -26.52
N PRO A 544 18.21 25.82 -26.34
CA PRO A 544 17.83 27.16 -25.89
C PRO A 544 17.08 27.89 -27.00
N MET A 545 16.03 28.63 -26.65
CA MET A 545 15.39 29.57 -27.57
C MET A 545 16.18 30.87 -27.64
N GLN A 546 15.92 31.67 -28.66
CA GLN A 546 16.50 33.01 -28.79
C GLN A 546 15.88 34.00 -27.80
N SER A 547 16.52 35.16 -27.63
CA SER A 547 15.97 36.22 -26.77
C SER A 547 14.59 36.66 -27.27
N SER A 548 13.62 36.73 -26.36
CA SER A 548 12.20 37.01 -26.65
C SER A 548 11.47 35.93 -27.46
N GLU A 549 12.09 34.76 -27.70
CA GLU A 549 11.47 33.62 -28.37
C GLU A 549 10.90 32.64 -27.33
N ASN A 550 9.58 32.47 -27.35
CA ASN A 550 8.86 31.54 -26.50
C ASN A 550 8.62 30.23 -27.25
N ALA A 551 9.00 29.11 -26.64
CA ALA A 551 8.58 27.80 -27.12
C ALA A 551 7.13 27.55 -26.70
N LEU A 552 6.24 27.39 -27.68
CA LEU A 552 4.80 27.25 -27.45
C LEU A 552 4.35 25.80 -27.44
N THR A 553 4.93 24.98 -28.31
CA THR A 553 4.55 23.57 -28.45
C THR A 553 5.72 22.71 -28.88
N VAL A 554 5.73 21.46 -28.43
CA VAL A 554 6.68 20.43 -28.84
C VAL A 554 5.89 19.15 -29.15
N ARG A 555 6.09 18.55 -30.32
CA ARG A 555 5.39 17.31 -30.73
C ARG A 555 6.30 16.41 -31.54
N VAL A 556 5.98 15.12 -31.51
CA VAL A 556 6.60 14.11 -32.38
C VAL A 556 5.73 14.01 -33.62
N VAL A 557 6.33 14.19 -34.80
CA VAL A 557 5.64 14.19 -36.09
C VAL A 557 6.29 13.21 -37.03
N THR A 558 5.47 12.50 -37.81
CA THR A 558 5.96 11.61 -38.86
C THR A 558 5.69 12.27 -40.21
N LEU A 559 6.76 12.55 -40.96
CA LEU A 559 6.69 13.25 -42.23
C LEU A 559 7.19 12.34 -43.36
N PHE A 560 6.52 12.38 -44.50
CA PHE A 560 6.97 11.65 -45.68
C PHE A 560 8.12 12.40 -46.36
N ASN A 561 9.31 11.81 -46.33
CA ASN A 561 10.48 12.36 -46.99
C ASN A 561 10.40 12.07 -48.49
N THR A 562 10.19 13.12 -49.29
CA THR A 562 10.04 13.00 -50.74
C THR A 562 11.31 12.54 -51.47
N THR A 563 12.47 12.75 -50.86
CA THR A 563 13.79 12.41 -51.41
C THR A 563 14.12 10.95 -51.18
N THR A 564 13.94 10.47 -49.93
CA THR A 564 14.21 9.06 -49.58
C THR A 564 13.02 8.15 -49.87
N LYS A 565 11.82 8.71 -50.09
CA LYS A 565 10.55 8.00 -50.24
C LYS A 565 10.14 7.19 -48.99
N GLU A 566 10.62 7.60 -47.83
CA GLU A 566 10.32 6.95 -46.54
C GLU A 566 9.67 7.93 -45.55
N ASN A 567 8.94 7.39 -44.59
CA ASN A 567 8.43 8.17 -43.46
C ASN A 567 9.53 8.38 -42.43
N GLU A 568 9.77 9.63 -42.05
CA GLU A 568 10.76 10.02 -41.06
C GLU A 568 10.07 10.65 -39.85
N THR A 569 10.33 10.12 -38.66
CA THR A 569 9.80 10.66 -37.40
C THR A 569 10.76 11.71 -36.84
N LEU A 570 10.28 12.94 -36.70
CA LEU A 570 11.02 14.11 -36.26
C LEU A 570 10.40 14.75 -35.01
N LEU A 571 11.21 15.49 -34.27
CA LEU A 571 10.76 16.36 -33.20
C LEU A 571 10.48 17.76 -33.77
N ALA A 572 9.25 18.23 -33.65
CA ALA A 572 8.85 19.56 -34.10
C ALA A 572 8.60 20.49 -32.91
N ILE A 573 9.18 21.68 -32.94
CA ILE A 573 9.03 22.72 -31.92
C ILE A 573 8.47 23.97 -32.59
N GLY A 574 7.33 24.43 -32.09
CA GLY A 574 6.71 25.67 -32.52
C GLY A 574 7.07 26.81 -31.59
N THR A 575 7.60 27.90 -32.13
CA THR A 575 8.07 29.06 -31.36
C THR A 575 7.43 30.35 -31.82
N ALA A 576 7.36 31.35 -30.92
CA ALA A 576 6.91 32.70 -31.23
C ALA A 576 7.76 33.75 -30.51
N TYR A 577 8.14 34.81 -31.21
CA TYR A 577 8.76 36.00 -30.66
C TYR A 577 7.69 36.91 -30.07
N VAL A 578 7.76 37.14 -28.76
CA VAL A 578 6.82 37.97 -28.00
C VAL A 578 7.56 39.22 -27.52
N GLN A 579 7.29 40.36 -28.16
CA GLN A 579 8.01 41.62 -27.95
C GLN A 579 7.06 42.77 -27.55
N GLY A 580 5.96 42.45 -26.85
CA GLY A 580 4.93 43.43 -26.49
C GLY A 580 3.74 43.44 -27.47
N GLU A 581 2.72 44.24 -27.15
CA GLU A 581 1.47 44.33 -27.91
C GLU A 581 1.64 45.08 -29.24
N ASP A 582 2.43 46.14 -29.23
CA ASP A 582 2.63 47.01 -30.40
C ASP A 582 3.54 46.41 -31.47
N VAL A 583 4.25 45.32 -31.15
CA VAL A 583 5.14 44.62 -32.09
C VAL A 583 4.44 43.39 -32.66
N ALA A 584 4.38 43.31 -33.99
CA ALA A 584 3.80 42.17 -34.67
C ALA A 584 4.51 40.87 -34.29
N ALA A 585 3.77 39.94 -33.67
CA ALA A 585 4.30 38.63 -33.30
C ALA A 585 4.81 37.87 -34.52
N ARG A 586 6.01 37.32 -34.43
CA ARG A 586 6.61 36.41 -35.44
C ARG A 586 6.81 35.05 -34.81
N GLY A 587 6.96 33.98 -35.58
CA GLY A 587 7.31 32.67 -35.04
C GLY A 587 7.93 31.76 -36.09
N ARG A 588 8.51 30.64 -35.66
CA ARG A 588 9.15 29.68 -36.55
C ARG A 588 8.89 28.25 -36.09
N VAL A 589 9.11 27.30 -37.00
CA VAL A 589 9.06 25.87 -36.70
C VAL A 589 10.47 25.31 -36.77
N LEU A 590 10.90 24.64 -35.71
CA LEU A 590 12.17 23.93 -35.65
C LEU A 590 11.90 22.43 -35.77
N LEU A 591 12.52 21.79 -36.75
CA LEU A 591 12.46 20.33 -36.92
C LEU A 591 13.81 19.72 -36.55
N PHE A 592 13.81 18.76 -35.64
CA PHE A 592 15.01 18.05 -35.22
C PHE A 592 14.91 16.56 -35.54
N SER A 593 15.91 16.03 -36.22
CA SER A 593 16.14 14.57 -36.28
C SER A 593 17.07 14.16 -35.14
N THR A 594 16.75 13.05 -34.48
CA THR A 594 17.52 12.50 -33.37
C THR A 594 18.40 11.34 -33.86
N GLY A 595 19.71 11.54 -33.89
CA GLY A 595 20.71 10.51 -34.17
C GLY A 595 21.49 10.12 -32.91
N ARG A 596 22.00 8.88 -32.85
CA ARG A 596 23.05 8.50 -31.87
C ARG A 596 24.40 8.67 -32.53
N ASN A 597 25.33 9.34 -31.86
CA ASN A 597 26.67 9.56 -32.41
C ASN A 597 27.44 8.22 -32.51
N ALA A 598 28.12 7.96 -33.63
CA ALA A 598 28.86 6.72 -33.87
C ALA A 598 30.09 6.57 -32.96
N ASP A 599 30.71 7.70 -32.58
CA ASP A 599 31.92 7.72 -31.74
C ASP A 599 31.62 7.79 -30.22
N ASN A 600 30.40 8.19 -29.84
CA ASN A 600 29.96 8.20 -28.45
C ASN A 600 28.43 8.02 -28.33
N PRO A 601 27.94 6.78 -28.13
CA PRO A 601 26.51 6.46 -28.19
C PRO A 601 25.67 7.10 -27.06
N GLN A 602 26.31 7.73 -26.08
CA GLN A 602 25.64 8.45 -24.99
C GLN A 602 25.22 9.89 -25.35
N ASN A 603 25.79 10.48 -26.40
CA ASN A 603 25.45 11.84 -26.83
C ASN A 603 24.40 11.81 -27.94
N LEU A 604 23.26 12.46 -27.67
CA LEU A 604 22.21 12.68 -28.65
C LEU A 604 22.68 13.76 -29.65
N VAL A 605 22.71 13.42 -30.94
CA VAL A 605 22.96 14.40 -32.00
C VAL A 605 21.61 14.89 -32.50
N LEU A 606 21.37 16.18 -32.34
CA LEU A 606 20.20 16.86 -32.88
C LEU A 606 20.63 17.59 -34.16
N SER A 607 20.11 17.15 -35.31
CA SER A 607 20.27 17.90 -36.55
C SER A 607 18.99 18.70 -36.81
N GLY A 608 19.12 20.02 -36.85
CA GLY A 608 18.00 20.94 -36.98
C GLY A 608 17.83 21.45 -38.41
N SER A 609 16.61 21.50 -38.91
CA SER A 609 16.22 22.25 -40.11
C SER A 609 15.24 23.36 -39.72
N TYR A 610 15.46 24.57 -40.25
CA TYR A 610 14.66 25.75 -39.92
C TYR A 610 13.51 25.93 -40.92
N GLY A 611 12.28 25.96 -40.43
CA GLY A 611 11.10 26.34 -41.21
C GLY A 611 10.96 27.85 -41.40
N PRO A 612 10.04 28.31 -42.25
CA PRO A 612 9.81 29.73 -42.51
C PRO A 612 9.32 30.49 -41.26
N LEU A 613 9.55 31.80 -41.25
CA LEU A 613 9.02 32.74 -40.26
C LEU A 613 7.56 33.07 -40.59
N PHE A 614 6.66 32.92 -39.62
CA PHE A 614 5.23 33.20 -39.75
C PHE A 614 4.84 34.39 -38.86
N SER A 615 3.87 35.19 -39.29
CA SER A 615 3.27 36.27 -38.48
C SER A 615 2.16 35.70 -37.58
N SER A 616 2.27 35.78 -36.26
CA SER A 616 1.38 35.20 -35.21
C SER A 616 1.20 33.67 -35.29
N VAL A 617 1.40 32.97 -34.18
CA VAL A 617 1.62 31.51 -34.20
C VAL A 617 0.95 30.81 -33.02
N GLN A 618 -0.01 29.95 -33.30
CA GLN A 618 -0.37 28.81 -32.45
C GLN A 618 -0.27 27.55 -33.30
N ILE A 619 0.68 26.68 -32.97
CA ILE A 619 0.98 25.48 -33.76
C ILE A 619 0.33 24.27 -33.10
N ASP A 620 -0.47 23.54 -33.87
CA ASP A 620 -0.98 22.23 -33.49
C ASP A 620 -0.51 21.17 -34.49
N PHE A 621 -0.17 19.99 -34.01
CA PHE A 621 0.36 18.92 -34.85
C PHE A 621 -0.62 17.75 -34.87
N ALA A 622 -1.08 17.39 -36.07
CA ALA A 622 -1.76 16.13 -36.35
C ALA A 622 -0.78 15.16 -37.03
N SER A 623 -1.10 13.86 -36.99
CA SER A 623 -0.18 12.77 -37.40
C SER A 623 0.45 12.91 -38.81
N HIS A 624 -0.14 13.69 -39.72
CA HIS A 624 0.35 13.90 -41.08
C HIS A 624 0.40 15.39 -41.50
N PHE A 625 0.02 16.31 -40.61
CA PHE A 625 -0.12 17.74 -40.91
C PHE A 625 0.26 18.57 -39.70
N PHE A 626 0.81 19.77 -39.90
CA PHE A 626 0.85 20.77 -38.84
C PHE A 626 -0.01 21.97 -39.23
N ALA A 627 -0.83 22.43 -38.30
CA ALA A 627 -1.64 23.62 -38.44
C ALA A 627 -0.92 24.79 -37.76
N ILE A 628 -0.71 25.89 -38.46
CA ILE A 628 -0.32 27.16 -37.85
C ILE A 628 -1.53 28.06 -37.86
N CYS A 629 -2.02 28.39 -36.67
CA CYS A 629 -2.99 29.44 -36.49
C CYS A 629 -2.25 30.78 -36.45
N SER A 630 -2.61 31.65 -37.38
CA SER A 630 -2.11 33.02 -37.49
C SER A 630 -3.31 33.95 -37.57
N ASN A 631 -3.54 34.72 -36.50
CA ASN A 631 -4.70 35.58 -36.30
C ASN A 631 -6.04 34.86 -36.59
N SER A 632 -6.66 35.11 -37.75
CA SER A 632 -7.96 34.55 -38.17
C SER A 632 -7.85 33.35 -39.12
N PHE A 633 -6.63 32.89 -39.43
CA PHE A 633 -6.39 31.84 -40.41
C PHE A 633 -5.75 30.61 -39.76
N VAL A 634 -6.22 29.43 -40.15
CA VAL A 634 -5.60 28.15 -39.82
C VAL A 634 -4.92 27.64 -41.08
N PHE A 635 -3.59 27.65 -41.10
CA PHE A 635 -2.80 27.14 -42.22
C PHE A 635 -2.44 25.69 -41.97
N VAL A 636 -2.97 24.76 -42.77
CA VAL A 636 -2.60 23.33 -42.72
C VAL A 636 -1.45 23.08 -43.70
N PHE A 637 -0.31 22.61 -43.19
CA PHE A 637 0.89 22.37 -43.98
C PHE A 637 1.18 20.87 -44.15
N LEU A 638 1.58 20.51 -45.37
CA LEU A 638 2.20 19.23 -45.72
C LEU A 638 3.68 19.49 -46.03
N PHE A 639 4.61 18.88 -45.30
CA PHE A 639 6.03 19.13 -45.51
C PHE A 639 6.55 18.31 -46.71
N SER A 640 7.02 18.99 -47.76
CA SER A 640 7.83 18.40 -48.83
C SER A 640 9.24 18.96 -48.71
N PHE A 641 10.26 18.09 -48.75
CA PHE A 641 11.68 18.46 -48.66
C PHE A 641 12.16 19.36 -49.84
N LEU A 642 11.27 19.71 -50.77
CA LEU A 642 11.49 20.58 -51.92
C LEU A 642 10.59 21.83 -51.82
N ARG A 643 11.04 22.84 -51.05
CA ARG A 643 10.81 24.29 -51.27
C ARG A 643 9.40 24.79 -51.69
N SER A 644 8.34 24.01 -51.48
CA SER A 644 7.01 24.29 -52.04
C SER A 644 5.96 24.18 -50.95
N LEU A 645 5.49 25.35 -50.53
CA LEU A 645 4.39 25.56 -49.61
C LEU A 645 3.08 25.37 -50.40
N PHE A 646 2.22 24.43 -50.00
CA PHE A 646 0.85 24.39 -50.50
C PHE A 646 -0.08 25.02 -49.46
N ILE A 647 -0.69 26.14 -49.83
CA ILE A 647 -1.75 26.79 -49.05
C ILE A 647 -3.04 26.01 -49.31
N ILE A 648 -3.55 25.32 -48.29
CA ILE A 648 -4.87 24.66 -48.36
C ILE A 648 -5.90 25.56 -47.66
N GLY A 649 -6.49 26.47 -48.45
CA GLY A 649 -7.80 27.08 -48.20
C GLY A 649 -7.92 28.20 -47.15
N ASN A 650 -8.78 29.18 -47.45
CA ASN A 650 -9.34 30.14 -46.47
C ASN A 650 -10.48 29.46 -45.70
N VAL A 651 -10.63 29.80 -44.41
CA VAL A 651 -11.89 29.64 -43.66
C VAL A 651 -12.84 30.78 -44.03
#